data_AF-A0A957W169-F1
#
_entry.id   AF-A0A957W169-F1
#
_cell.length_a   1.000
_cell.length_b   1.000
_cell.length_c   1.000
_cell.angle_alpha   90.00
_cell.angle_beta   90.00
_cell.angle_gamma   90.00
#
_symmetry.space_group_name_H-M   'P 1'
#
loop_
_entity.id
_entity.type
_entity.pdbx_description
1 polymer ?
#
loop_
_entity_poly.entity_id
_entity_poly.type
_entity_poly.pdbx_seq_one_letter_code
_entity_poly.pdbx_strand_id
1 'polypeptide(L)'
;MRGDFSRLTFKRTNHYNNVYWQQGRPVTDADQNEAQDIATYRTETEATDVIGPSGAPKENPGFGLSVNSAGELVIGQGRYYVDGILCENDQPITYGAQPHWPNPSAFSLEGMSVGLVYLDVFKRHLTFQDDESIREVALNEVDTTTRLQTVWQVKLLPLDLSVPGAALATLTGLAAQIEQLTDQIAAATDPVTLDNLIRQRNNTRRQLIRVGEQLNVRCDGTYGEWDALIAPPTGALEVSTIPGGTATDPCDVPPGGGYTRGENQFYRVEVQAVPAGGGRNGGTFKWSRDNGSIVARIEAVGSNTTGSHSGTIFDVDSVGRDDYLSIHTDDWVEYTDDSHELDGVSGTLVQVKNADITLNRIELQTGLTVNLDLHPKLRKWDQTGTGVGDTGVAMNTTDTPVPLESGLQVEFTDGVYHPGDYWQFAARAITGQHDFPPGAQPRFGVVHHYARLGLVAFDPTTDDASRLYLLLDCRDLFPPLTAITAADVSYDDTLCHLGDVRTVQEAIEVLCQREGGGGTCTFSVAPGPAWQEVFAQIPDGGNAEICFTIGDYELAEPVVIANKGHLKLTGAGFGTRILARKAETVLTFQNCADIIVRDLAMVAGAAGSGENETSGLLGALTFENCGSVSLDTISLQCEADVIRSAACLRMINDNKLADLRTLRGLIDVRNCRFSVGHNQIGALVVNGARVHFEDNLFQCQTERRSTLRFPGGLRENLRLRAEVRRVIWGGVRELKRGEDNPADNEQIFRLGDRSYAVTIIDSRLRQLKFFDQLVEIFSPERVRDERTAEEYFQDAIDNVLLKPAIIPNFAPYFELLVTADLPALYQGIVIGGEEAEEVRVLNNTIINALQGIHLGQSRRNQPSGERLKSTVVHIQGNTVYSRITATANREAYGIYIGNCDSLHIERNNLLRQQIAATEHMLISGVFVQGILGKRMIIRHNETEAYSSGVFVDPVPLYDRPLWMVVDNIASVVTTDARIQVANNRP
;
A
#
# COMPACT_ATOMS: atom_id res chain seq x y z
N MET A 1 -10.41 6.33 -52.88
CA MET A 1 -10.39 7.69 -53.49
C MET A 1 -10.72 7.61 -54.96
N ARG A 2 -11.70 8.37 -55.45
CA ARG A 2 -12.20 8.37 -56.83
C ARG A 2 -12.00 9.76 -57.45
N GLY A 3 -10.80 10.01 -57.97
CA GLY A 3 -10.39 11.27 -58.58
C GLY A 3 -9.39 11.02 -59.69
N ASP A 4 -9.22 12.01 -60.58
CA ASP A 4 -8.28 11.93 -61.69
C ASP A 4 -6.85 12.16 -61.19
N PHE A 5 -6.14 11.06 -60.93
CA PHE A 5 -4.79 11.07 -60.38
C PHE A 5 -3.82 10.40 -61.35
N SER A 6 -2.60 10.94 -61.48
CA SER A 6 -1.57 10.34 -62.34
C SER A 6 -1.16 8.94 -61.86
N ARG A 7 -1.02 8.77 -60.54
CA ARG A 7 -0.71 7.54 -59.79
C ARG A 7 -0.70 7.84 -58.28
N LEU A 8 -0.78 6.80 -57.45
CA LEU A 8 -0.51 6.85 -56.01
C LEU A 8 0.73 6.02 -55.71
N THR A 9 1.76 6.64 -55.13
CA THR A 9 3.10 6.03 -55.00
C THR A 9 3.52 5.66 -53.59
N PHE A 10 2.78 6.10 -52.57
CA PHE A 10 3.12 5.82 -51.18
C PHE A 10 3.17 4.31 -50.89
N LYS A 11 4.30 3.87 -50.32
CA LYS A 11 4.50 2.50 -49.83
C LYS A 11 5.15 2.54 -48.45
N ARG A 12 4.42 2.08 -47.44
CA ARG A 12 4.89 1.99 -46.04
C ARG A 12 6.26 1.31 -45.90
N THR A 13 6.52 0.28 -46.69
CA THR A 13 7.76 -0.54 -46.63
C THR A 13 9.01 0.18 -47.14
N ASN A 14 8.87 1.31 -47.84
CA ASN A 14 10.01 2.10 -48.29
C ASN A 14 10.61 2.96 -47.17
N HIS A 15 9.86 3.21 -46.09
CA HIS A 15 10.27 4.04 -44.94
C HIS A 15 10.69 5.48 -45.32
N TYR A 16 10.07 6.06 -46.35
CA TYR A 16 10.27 7.46 -46.69
C TYR A 16 9.61 8.37 -45.65
N ASN A 17 10.28 9.49 -45.35
CA ASN A 17 9.81 10.48 -44.36
C ASN A 17 9.42 11.82 -44.99
N ASN A 18 9.91 12.15 -46.20
CA ASN A 18 9.60 13.41 -46.89
C ASN A 18 9.80 13.27 -48.41
N VAL A 19 9.18 14.19 -49.15
CA VAL A 19 9.39 14.40 -50.60
C VAL A 19 10.03 15.78 -50.81
N TYR A 20 11.07 15.88 -51.64
CA TYR A 20 11.76 17.13 -51.96
C TYR A 20 11.64 17.50 -53.43
N TRP A 21 11.17 18.71 -53.72
CA TRP A 21 11.15 19.23 -55.09
C TRP A 21 12.56 19.61 -55.56
N GLN A 22 12.87 19.22 -56.79
CA GLN A 22 14.14 19.56 -57.43
C GLN A 22 14.00 20.82 -58.29
N GLN A 23 14.97 21.71 -58.19
CA GLN A 23 14.99 22.95 -58.97
C GLN A 23 14.93 22.65 -60.48
N GLY A 24 13.97 23.27 -61.17
CA GLY A 24 13.82 23.19 -62.62
C GLY A 24 13.18 21.89 -63.14
N ARG A 25 12.65 21.03 -62.26
CA ARG A 25 11.88 19.83 -62.66
C ARG A 25 10.37 20.11 -62.59
N PRO A 26 9.55 19.47 -63.44
CA PRO A 26 8.09 19.51 -63.31
C PRO A 26 7.64 18.93 -61.97
N VAL A 27 6.58 19.50 -61.40
CA VAL A 27 5.90 18.96 -60.20
C VAL A 27 4.72 18.12 -60.66
N THR A 28 4.50 16.96 -60.03
CA THR A 28 3.35 16.10 -60.30
C THR A 28 2.44 16.01 -59.09
N ASP A 29 1.15 15.77 -59.32
CA ASP A 29 0.15 15.50 -58.27
C ASP A 29 0.58 14.31 -57.41
N ALA A 30 1.15 13.27 -58.04
CA ALA A 30 1.63 12.07 -57.34
C ALA A 30 2.66 12.37 -56.25
N ASP A 31 3.61 13.29 -56.50
CA ASP A 31 4.65 13.64 -55.53
C ASP A 31 4.07 14.39 -54.32
N GLN A 32 3.06 15.23 -54.54
CA GLN A 32 2.38 15.98 -53.48
C GLN A 32 1.45 15.07 -52.67
N ASN A 33 0.73 14.17 -53.33
CA ASN A 33 -0.13 13.18 -52.68
C ASN A 33 0.71 12.22 -51.81
N GLU A 34 1.86 11.73 -52.31
CA GLU A 34 2.78 10.90 -51.53
C GLU A 34 3.33 11.62 -50.30
N ALA A 35 3.66 12.92 -50.41
CA ALA A 35 4.09 13.71 -49.25
C ALA A 35 2.99 13.80 -48.17
N GLN A 36 1.73 13.97 -48.57
CA GLN A 36 0.59 14.01 -47.65
C GLN A 36 0.34 12.63 -47.02
N ASP A 37 0.38 11.56 -47.81
CA ASP A 37 0.20 10.18 -47.32
C ASP A 37 1.30 9.80 -46.30
N ILE A 38 2.55 10.19 -46.55
CA ILE A 38 3.68 9.99 -45.61
C ILE A 38 3.40 10.72 -44.28
N ALA A 39 2.96 11.98 -44.34
CA ALA A 39 2.66 12.78 -43.15
C ALA A 39 1.47 12.22 -42.36
N THR A 40 0.42 11.77 -43.06
CA THR A 40 -0.75 11.13 -42.45
C THR A 40 -0.37 9.81 -41.79
N TYR A 41 0.34 8.92 -42.50
CA TYR A 41 0.81 7.65 -41.94
C TYR A 41 1.66 7.86 -40.68
N ARG A 42 2.58 8.84 -40.71
CA ARG A 42 3.39 9.18 -39.54
C ARG A 42 2.53 9.65 -38.36
N THR A 43 1.60 10.57 -38.60
CA THR A 43 0.74 11.15 -37.55
C THR A 43 -0.15 10.09 -36.90
N GLU A 44 -0.78 9.25 -37.72
CA GLU A 44 -1.66 8.18 -37.22
C GLU A 44 -0.87 7.11 -36.47
N THR A 45 0.31 6.70 -36.99
CA THR A 45 1.18 5.75 -36.29
C THR A 45 1.67 6.31 -34.94
N GLU A 46 2.12 7.57 -34.90
CA GLU A 46 2.55 8.21 -33.64
C GLU A 46 1.41 8.31 -32.63
N ALA A 47 0.19 8.60 -33.09
CA ALA A 47 -1.00 8.60 -32.23
C ALA A 47 -1.32 7.21 -31.69
N THR A 48 -1.28 6.16 -32.52
CA THR A 48 -1.46 4.77 -32.09
C THR A 48 -0.41 4.33 -31.08
N ASP A 49 0.86 4.70 -31.28
CA ASP A 49 1.95 4.31 -30.37
C ASP A 49 1.84 4.97 -28.98
N VAL A 50 1.26 6.18 -28.92
CA VAL A 50 1.10 6.94 -27.67
C VAL A 50 -0.22 6.61 -26.95
N ILE A 51 -1.31 6.43 -27.69
CA ILE A 51 -2.68 6.27 -27.16
C ILE A 51 -3.04 4.79 -27.03
N GLY A 52 -2.55 3.94 -27.94
CA GLY A 52 -3.01 2.57 -28.15
C GLY A 52 -4.00 2.46 -29.33
N PRO A 53 -4.65 1.29 -29.49
CA PRO A 53 -5.60 1.04 -30.58
C PRO A 53 -6.81 1.97 -30.56
N SER A 54 -7.25 2.43 -29.38
CA SER A 54 -8.29 3.44 -29.28
C SER A 54 -8.23 4.17 -27.93
N GLY A 55 -8.81 5.37 -27.85
CA GLY A 55 -8.98 6.05 -26.57
C GLY A 55 -9.51 7.48 -26.66
N ALA A 56 -10.01 8.00 -25.54
CA ALA A 56 -10.51 9.38 -25.41
C ALA A 56 -9.61 10.19 -24.46
N PRO A 57 -9.22 11.43 -24.82
CA PRO A 57 -8.48 12.29 -23.92
C PRO A 57 -9.35 12.70 -22.72
N LYS A 58 -8.85 12.56 -21.49
CA LYS A 58 -9.60 12.82 -20.24
C LYS A 58 -10.18 14.23 -20.13
N GLU A 59 -9.53 15.23 -20.72
CA GLU A 59 -9.99 16.63 -20.66
C GLU A 59 -11.16 16.93 -21.61
N ASN A 60 -11.34 16.12 -22.66
CA ASN A 60 -12.45 16.26 -23.61
C ASN A 60 -12.91 14.88 -24.14
N PRO A 61 -13.43 14.01 -23.26
CA PRO A 61 -13.67 12.60 -23.57
C PRO A 61 -14.95 12.43 -24.42
N GLY A 62 -14.78 12.29 -25.73
CA GLY A 62 -15.87 12.14 -26.69
C GLY A 62 -16.55 10.78 -26.65
N PHE A 63 -17.71 10.72 -27.32
CA PHE A 63 -18.45 9.48 -27.60
C PHE A 63 -18.89 8.72 -26.34
N GLY A 64 -19.02 9.43 -25.22
CA GLY A 64 -19.58 8.86 -23.99
C GLY A 64 -21.04 8.51 -24.17
N LEU A 65 -21.43 7.34 -23.72
CA LEU A 65 -22.80 6.85 -23.86
C LEU A 65 -23.62 7.25 -22.63
N SER A 66 -24.84 7.73 -22.87
CA SER A 66 -25.85 7.92 -21.82
C SER A 66 -27.24 7.65 -22.39
N VAL A 67 -28.22 7.50 -21.52
CA VAL A 67 -29.62 7.31 -21.92
C VAL A 67 -30.41 8.52 -21.44
N ASN A 68 -31.11 9.18 -22.37
CA ASN A 68 -31.92 10.35 -22.02
C ASN A 68 -33.23 9.95 -21.32
N SER A 69 -34.01 10.94 -20.87
CA SER A 69 -35.30 10.70 -20.21
C SER A 69 -36.36 10.07 -21.12
N ALA A 70 -36.16 10.08 -22.44
CA ALA A 70 -37.01 9.40 -23.41
C ALA A 70 -36.57 7.95 -23.69
N GLY A 71 -35.49 7.47 -23.04
CA GLY A 71 -34.96 6.12 -23.22
C GLY A 71 -34.04 5.96 -24.44
N GLU A 72 -33.67 7.06 -25.09
CA GLU A 72 -32.81 7.02 -26.29
C GLU A 72 -31.33 7.08 -25.90
N LEU A 73 -30.50 6.34 -26.65
CA LEU A 73 -29.05 6.42 -26.53
C LEU A 73 -28.54 7.77 -27.05
N VAL A 74 -27.80 8.48 -26.20
CA VAL A 74 -27.11 9.73 -26.49
C VAL A 74 -25.61 9.49 -26.58
N ILE A 75 -24.99 10.06 -27.60
CA ILE A 75 -23.56 10.03 -27.88
C ILE A 75 -22.99 11.39 -27.46
N GLY A 76 -22.07 11.37 -26.50
CA GLY A 76 -21.48 12.55 -25.89
C GLY A 76 -20.51 13.30 -26.82
N GLN A 77 -20.46 14.61 -26.62
CA GLN A 77 -19.50 15.51 -27.27
C GLN A 77 -18.05 15.20 -26.85
N GLY A 78 -17.10 15.43 -27.75
CA GLY A 78 -15.67 15.45 -27.46
C GLY A 78 -14.84 14.74 -28.52
N ARG A 79 -13.64 14.32 -28.13
CA ARG A 79 -12.67 13.66 -29.03
C ARG A 79 -12.50 12.19 -28.72
N TYR A 80 -12.21 11.40 -29.74
CA TYR A 80 -11.84 10.00 -29.61
C TYR A 80 -10.85 9.63 -30.71
N TYR A 81 -9.94 8.71 -30.44
CA TYR A 81 -8.99 8.19 -31.41
C TYR A 81 -9.25 6.71 -31.65
N VAL A 82 -9.23 6.29 -32.91
CA VAL A 82 -9.31 4.87 -33.32
C VAL A 82 -8.21 4.61 -34.32
N ASP A 83 -7.28 3.70 -34.01
CA ASP A 83 -6.06 3.42 -34.78
C ASP A 83 -5.31 4.70 -35.21
N GLY A 84 -5.24 5.67 -34.29
CA GLY A 84 -4.58 6.96 -34.51
C GLY A 84 -5.42 8.01 -35.27
N ILE A 85 -6.60 7.64 -35.79
CA ILE A 85 -7.52 8.56 -36.49
C ILE A 85 -8.32 9.36 -35.47
N LEU A 86 -8.22 10.70 -35.54
CA LEU A 86 -9.01 11.61 -34.72
C LEU A 86 -10.46 11.67 -35.18
N CYS A 87 -11.38 11.37 -34.26
CA CYS A 87 -12.82 11.55 -34.39
C CYS A 87 -13.28 12.67 -33.45
N GLU A 88 -14.12 13.57 -33.97
CA GLU A 88 -14.68 14.67 -33.20
C GLU A 88 -16.20 14.64 -33.30
N ASN A 89 -16.87 14.66 -32.14
CA ASN A 89 -18.30 14.89 -32.04
C ASN A 89 -18.51 16.27 -31.39
N ASP A 90 -19.02 17.23 -32.15
CA ASP A 90 -19.09 18.63 -31.75
C ASP A 90 -20.16 18.93 -30.70
N GLN A 91 -21.17 18.07 -30.56
CA GLN A 91 -22.27 18.26 -29.61
C GLN A 91 -22.91 16.92 -29.23
N PRO A 92 -23.57 16.82 -28.06
CA PRO A 92 -24.33 15.62 -27.73
C PRO A 92 -25.47 15.39 -28.74
N ILE A 93 -25.57 14.19 -29.29
CA ILE A 93 -26.60 13.81 -30.27
C ILE A 93 -27.23 12.47 -29.91
N THR A 94 -28.44 12.20 -30.40
CA THR A 94 -29.05 10.88 -30.28
C THR A 94 -28.49 9.92 -31.33
N TYR A 95 -28.60 8.62 -31.07
CA TYR A 95 -28.18 7.56 -32.00
C TYR A 95 -28.78 7.72 -33.41
N GLY A 96 -30.02 8.20 -33.53
CA GLY A 96 -30.70 8.40 -34.82
C GLY A 96 -30.35 9.71 -35.53
N ALA A 97 -29.60 10.62 -34.90
CA ALA A 97 -29.30 11.97 -35.41
C ALA A 97 -27.82 12.13 -35.83
N GLN A 98 -27.13 11.03 -36.13
CA GLN A 98 -25.72 11.03 -36.46
C GLN A 98 -25.44 11.72 -37.80
N PRO A 99 -24.50 12.68 -37.87
CA PRO A 99 -24.29 13.50 -39.06
C PRO A 99 -23.78 12.70 -40.27
N HIS A 100 -23.05 11.63 -40.03
CA HIS A 100 -22.49 10.78 -41.07
C HIS A 100 -23.20 9.43 -41.20
N TRP A 101 -24.46 9.36 -40.76
CA TRP A 101 -25.31 8.18 -40.96
C TRP A 101 -26.77 8.59 -41.18
N PRO A 102 -27.15 9.01 -42.40
CA PRO A 102 -28.44 9.63 -42.68
C PRO A 102 -29.64 8.68 -42.50
N ASN A 103 -29.43 7.37 -42.67
CA ASN A 103 -30.45 6.33 -42.52
C ASN A 103 -30.04 5.30 -41.47
N PRO A 104 -29.88 5.69 -40.19
CA PRO A 104 -29.38 4.78 -39.18
C PRO A 104 -30.39 3.66 -38.93
N SER A 105 -29.90 2.44 -38.74
CA SER A 105 -30.75 1.29 -38.40
C SER A 105 -31.46 1.53 -37.05
N ALA A 106 -32.62 0.93 -36.83
CA ALA A 106 -33.27 1.01 -35.53
C ALA A 106 -32.35 0.44 -34.42
N PHE A 107 -32.32 1.09 -33.26
CA PHE A 107 -31.57 0.61 -32.11
C PHE A 107 -32.30 -0.61 -31.50
N SER A 108 -31.87 -1.81 -31.84
CA SER A 108 -32.54 -3.08 -31.49
C SER A 108 -31.51 -4.15 -31.13
N LEU A 109 -31.78 -4.91 -30.06
CA LEU A 109 -30.98 -6.10 -29.70
C LEU A 109 -31.44 -7.38 -30.41
N GLU A 110 -32.41 -7.31 -31.33
CA GLU A 110 -32.87 -8.47 -32.11
C GLU A 110 -33.31 -9.69 -31.27
N GLY A 111 -33.81 -9.44 -30.05
CA GLY A 111 -34.19 -10.49 -29.10
C GLY A 111 -33.06 -10.95 -28.17
N MET A 112 -31.84 -10.43 -28.33
CA MET A 112 -30.72 -10.64 -27.41
C MET A 112 -30.86 -9.77 -26.15
N SER A 113 -30.20 -10.20 -25.08
CA SER A 113 -30.25 -9.54 -23.77
C SER A 113 -29.22 -8.43 -23.59
N VAL A 114 -28.09 -8.52 -24.31
CA VAL A 114 -26.95 -7.61 -24.20
C VAL A 114 -26.47 -7.22 -25.59
N GLY A 115 -26.03 -5.99 -25.76
CA GLY A 115 -25.38 -5.51 -26.98
C GLY A 115 -24.12 -4.73 -26.70
N LEU A 116 -23.21 -4.74 -27.68
CA LEU A 116 -21.99 -3.94 -27.70
C LEU A 116 -22.22 -2.73 -28.59
N VAL A 117 -22.15 -1.54 -28.00
CA VAL A 117 -22.09 -0.29 -28.75
C VAL A 117 -20.64 -0.04 -29.16
N TYR A 118 -20.42 0.24 -30.43
CA TYR A 118 -19.10 0.44 -31.00
C TYR A 118 -19.06 1.63 -31.95
N LEU A 119 -17.84 2.14 -32.17
CA LEU A 119 -17.53 3.21 -33.10
C LEU A 119 -16.91 2.59 -34.36
N ASP A 120 -17.48 2.88 -35.52
CA ASP A 120 -16.99 2.55 -36.86
C ASP A 120 -16.43 3.83 -37.50
N VAL A 121 -15.14 3.82 -37.83
CA VAL A 121 -14.39 4.98 -38.31
C VAL A 121 -13.73 4.67 -39.63
N PHE A 122 -13.92 5.55 -40.61
CA PHE A 122 -13.30 5.41 -41.91
C PHE A 122 -13.09 6.76 -42.59
N LYS A 123 -12.33 6.79 -43.69
CA LYS A 123 -12.08 8.01 -44.47
C LYS A 123 -12.93 8.02 -45.74
N ARG A 124 -13.86 8.97 -45.84
CA ARG A 124 -14.66 9.22 -47.04
C ARG A 124 -13.95 10.21 -47.95
N HIS A 125 -13.96 9.95 -49.25
CA HIS A 125 -13.43 10.87 -50.27
C HIS A 125 -14.54 11.81 -50.74
N LEU A 126 -14.28 13.11 -50.71
CA LEU A 126 -15.24 14.14 -51.09
C LEU A 126 -14.74 14.92 -52.30
N THR A 127 -15.67 15.22 -53.18
CA THR A 127 -15.53 16.07 -54.37
C THR A 127 -16.48 17.25 -54.26
N PHE A 128 -16.40 18.20 -55.19
CA PHE A 128 -17.36 19.32 -55.21
C PHE A 128 -18.81 18.86 -55.42
N GLN A 129 -19.02 17.63 -55.91
CA GLN A 129 -20.35 17.04 -56.04
C GLN A 129 -20.94 16.66 -54.68
N ASP A 130 -20.10 16.46 -53.66
CA ASP A 130 -20.51 16.20 -52.27
C ASP A 130 -20.69 17.52 -51.49
N ASP A 131 -19.76 18.46 -51.71
CA ASP A 131 -19.75 19.75 -51.04
C ASP A 131 -19.33 20.84 -52.03
N GLU A 132 -20.30 21.62 -52.49
CA GLU A 132 -20.07 22.66 -53.49
C GLU A 132 -19.11 23.76 -53.01
N SER A 133 -18.95 23.93 -51.69
CA SER A 133 -18.08 24.95 -51.10
C SER A 133 -16.59 24.72 -51.34
N ILE A 134 -16.18 23.49 -51.68
CA ILE A 134 -14.76 23.20 -51.96
C ILE A 134 -14.35 23.57 -53.39
N ARG A 135 -15.31 23.90 -54.27
CA ARG A 135 -15.07 24.25 -55.67
C ARG A 135 -14.52 25.67 -55.78
N GLU A 136 -13.47 25.87 -56.58
CA GLU A 136 -12.91 27.20 -56.82
C GLU A 136 -13.72 27.96 -57.88
N VAL A 137 -14.62 28.82 -57.41
CA VAL A 137 -15.52 29.62 -58.25
C VAL A 137 -14.76 30.59 -59.18
N ALA A 138 -13.56 31.05 -58.81
CA ALA A 138 -12.80 32.00 -59.60
C ALA A 138 -12.15 31.38 -60.85
N LEU A 139 -12.02 30.05 -60.92
CA LEU A 139 -11.36 29.34 -62.02
C LEU A 139 -12.36 28.79 -63.05
N ASN A 140 -13.46 29.51 -63.31
CA ASN A 140 -14.55 29.02 -64.15
C ASN A 140 -15.03 27.63 -63.69
N GLU A 141 -15.09 27.49 -62.36
CA GLU A 141 -15.57 26.31 -61.65
C GLU A 141 -14.80 25.01 -62.00
N VAL A 142 -13.50 25.11 -62.24
CA VAL A 142 -12.61 23.96 -62.42
C VAL A 142 -12.41 23.24 -61.08
N ASP A 143 -12.51 21.91 -61.10
CA ASP A 143 -12.12 21.07 -59.97
C ASP A 143 -10.59 21.00 -59.89
N THR A 144 -10.04 21.33 -58.73
CA THR A 144 -8.58 21.43 -58.53
C THR A 144 -8.06 20.42 -57.52
N THR A 145 -8.80 20.17 -56.45
CA THR A 145 -8.40 19.29 -55.36
C THR A 145 -9.61 18.72 -54.65
N THR A 146 -9.52 17.46 -54.25
CA THR A 146 -10.55 16.77 -53.47
C THR A 146 -10.21 16.75 -51.98
N ARG A 147 -11.11 16.25 -51.12
CA ARG A 147 -10.88 16.12 -49.67
C ARG A 147 -11.04 14.69 -49.18
N LEU A 148 -10.40 14.38 -48.06
CA LEU A 148 -10.72 13.22 -47.24
C LEU A 148 -11.38 13.71 -45.96
N GLN A 149 -12.53 13.14 -45.62
CA GLN A 149 -13.27 13.41 -44.39
C GLN A 149 -13.19 12.19 -43.50
N THR A 150 -12.83 12.38 -42.22
CA THR A 150 -13.01 11.34 -41.21
C THR A 150 -14.50 11.19 -40.92
N VAL A 151 -15.02 10.01 -41.22
CA VAL A 151 -16.39 9.58 -40.91
C VAL A 151 -16.35 8.75 -39.64
N TRP A 152 -17.38 8.92 -38.82
CA TRP A 152 -17.63 8.10 -37.65
C TRP A 152 -19.11 7.75 -37.57
N GLN A 153 -19.40 6.53 -37.14
CA GLN A 153 -20.74 6.01 -36.93
C GLN A 153 -20.74 5.17 -35.66
N VAL A 154 -21.62 5.48 -34.71
CA VAL A 154 -21.89 4.66 -33.54
C VAL A 154 -22.97 3.66 -33.92
N LYS A 155 -22.65 2.38 -33.77
CA LYS A 155 -23.50 1.24 -34.15
C LYS A 155 -23.69 0.30 -32.96
N LEU A 156 -24.73 -0.53 -33.02
CA LEU A 156 -25.04 -1.55 -32.02
C LEU A 156 -24.82 -2.94 -32.61
N LEU A 157 -24.09 -3.79 -31.88
CA LEU A 157 -23.89 -5.19 -32.18
C LEU A 157 -24.59 -6.06 -31.12
N PRO A 158 -25.71 -6.72 -31.45
CA PRO A 158 -26.33 -7.70 -30.56
C PRO A 158 -25.35 -8.85 -30.25
N LEU A 159 -25.29 -9.29 -29.00
CA LEU A 159 -24.39 -10.38 -28.58
C LEU A 159 -25.20 -11.61 -28.14
N ASP A 160 -24.89 -12.78 -28.69
CA ASP A 160 -25.46 -14.06 -28.27
C ASP A 160 -24.79 -14.55 -26.98
N LEU A 161 -25.17 -13.94 -25.85
CA LEU A 161 -24.69 -14.30 -24.52
C LEU A 161 -25.78 -15.02 -23.72
N SER A 162 -25.41 -16.15 -23.10
CA SER A 162 -26.30 -16.91 -22.20
C SER A 162 -26.38 -16.24 -20.83
N VAL A 163 -27.14 -15.16 -20.72
CA VAL A 163 -27.36 -14.43 -19.46
C VAL A 163 -28.71 -14.81 -18.85
N PRO A 164 -28.76 -15.48 -17.68
CA PRO A 164 -30.02 -15.79 -17.01
C PRO A 164 -30.79 -14.53 -16.60
N GLY A 165 -32.13 -14.53 -16.72
CA GLY A 165 -32.95 -13.33 -16.45
C GLY A 165 -32.76 -12.71 -15.06
N ALA A 166 -32.54 -13.53 -14.01
CA ALA A 166 -32.24 -13.03 -12.66
C ALA A 166 -30.87 -12.32 -12.57
N ALA A 167 -29.87 -12.80 -13.33
CA ALA A 167 -28.56 -12.18 -13.40
C ALA A 167 -28.63 -10.88 -14.20
N LEU A 168 -29.39 -10.86 -15.31
CA LEU A 168 -29.65 -9.65 -16.09
C LEU A 168 -30.32 -8.56 -15.23
N ALA A 169 -31.35 -8.91 -14.46
CA ALA A 169 -32.00 -7.99 -13.52
C ALA A 169 -31.04 -7.44 -12.44
N THR A 170 -30.04 -8.23 -12.05
CA THR A 170 -29.00 -7.78 -11.11
C THR A 170 -28.06 -6.77 -11.78
N LEU A 171 -27.63 -7.03 -13.02
CA LEU A 171 -26.78 -6.11 -13.79
C LEU A 171 -27.49 -4.77 -14.04
N THR A 172 -28.73 -4.80 -14.54
CA THR A 172 -29.50 -3.58 -14.81
C THR A 172 -29.83 -2.82 -13.53
N GLY A 173 -30.13 -3.51 -12.42
CA GLY A 173 -30.36 -2.88 -11.11
C GLY A 173 -29.13 -2.16 -10.56
N LEU A 174 -27.93 -2.75 -10.71
CA LEU A 174 -26.67 -2.10 -10.32
C LEU A 174 -26.36 -0.91 -11.24
N ALA A 175 -26.60 -1.02 -12.55
CA ALA A 175 -26.44 0.09 -13.50
C ALA A 175 -27.37 1.27 -13.15
N ALA A 176 -28.65 0.99 -12.87
CA ALA A 176 -29.61 2.00 -12.42
C ALA A 176 -29.17 2.71 -11.13
N GLN A 177 -28.58 1.98 -10.18
CA GLN A 177 -28.03 2.56 -8.97
C GLN A 177 -26.82 3.47 -9.25
N ILE A 178 -25.98 3.14 -10.23
CA ILE A 178 -24.85 3.98 -10.66
C ILE A 178 -25.35 5.27 -11.30
N GLU A 179 -26.37 5.22 -12.15
CA GLU A 179 -27.04 6.40 -12.73
C GLU A 179 -27.53 7.32 -11.60
N GLN A 180 -28.30 6.79 -10.65
CA GLN A 180 -28.83 7.54 -9.52
C GLN A 180 -27.74 8.19 -8.66
N LEU A 181 -26.66 7.46 -8.35
CA LEU A 181 -25.54 8.00 -7.58
C LEU A 181 -24.78 9.07 -8.36
N THR A 182 -24.71 8.96 -9.69
CA THR A 182 -24.08 9.97 -10.54
C THR A 182 -24.87 11.28 -10.53
N ASP A 183 -26.21 11.21 -10.60
CA ASP A 183 -27.07 12.39 -10.45
C ASP A 183 -26.93 13.04 -9.07
N GLN A 184 -26.86 12.23 -8.01
CA GLN A 184 -26.63 12.73 -6.65
C GLN A 184 -25.26 13.39 -6.48
N ILE A 185 -24.20 12.84 -7.10
CA ILE A 185 -22.86 13.43 -7.12
C ILE A 185 -22.88 14.78 -7.83
N ALA A 186 -23.54 14.88 -8.98
CA ALA A 186 -23.66 16.13 -9.73
C ALA A 186 -24.41 17.22 -8.94
N ALA A 187 -25.35 16.82 -8.08
CA ALA A 187 -26.10 17.73 -7.21
C ALA A 187 -25.42 18.03 -5.86
N ALA A 188 -24.39 17.28 -5.47
CA ALA A 188 -23.74 17.41 -4.17
C ALA A 188 -22.80 18.62 -4.11
N THR A 189 -22.93 19.44 -3.06
CA THR A 189 -22.10 20.63 -2.84
C THR A 189 -21.15 20.49 -1.64
N ASP A 190 -21.44 19.57 -0.72
CA ASP A 190 -20.62 19.31 0.47
C ASP A 190 -19.50 18.30 0.18
N PRO A 191 -18.21 18.61 0.47
CA PRO A 191 -17.09 17.73 0.15
C PRO A 191 -17.13 16.35 0.81
N VAL A 192 -17.65 16.24 2.04
CA VAL A 192 -17.73 14.95 2.75
C VAL A 192 -18.81 14.07 2.14
N THR A 193 -19.96 14.66 1.83
CA THR A 193 -21.07 13.99 1.13
C THR A 193 -20.64 13.55 -0.27
N LEU A 194 -19.96 14.43 -1.01
CA LEU A 194 -19.41 14.13 -2.33
C LEU A 194 -18.45 12.94 -2.28
N ASP A 195 -17.51 12.93 -1.35
CA ASP A 195 -16.54 11.84 -1.16
C ASP A 195 -17.23 10.51 -0.81
N ASN A 196 -18.26 10.54 0.07
CA ASN A 196 -19.06 9.36 0.39
C ASN A 196 -19.84 8.81 -0.82
N LEU A 197 -20.47 9.69 -1.60
CA LEU A 197 -21.22 9.28 -2.80
C LEU A 197 -20.29 8.73 -3.89
N ILE A 198 -19.11 9.34 -4.09
CA ILE A 198 -18.09 8.84 -5.02
C ILE A 198 -17.63 7.44 -4.59
N ARG A 199 -17.32 7.24 -3.30
CA ARG A 199 -16.99 5.91 -2.77
C ARG A 199 -18.09 4.89 -3.03
N GLN A 200 -19.34 5.26 -2.76
CA GLN A 200 -20.48 4.37 -2.95
C GLN A 200 -20.66 3.99 -4.43
N ARG A 201 -20.63 4.96 -5.35
CA ARG A 201 -20.72 4.72 -6.79
C ARG A 201 -19.59 3.82 -7.28
N ASN A 202 -18.36 4.06 -6.83
CA ASN A 202 -17.21 3.24 -7.21
C ASN A 202 -17.34 1.80 -6.69
N ASN A 203 -17.88 1.61 -5.48
CA ASN A 203 -18.19 0.27 -4.95
C ASN A 203 -19.25 -0.44 -5.78
N THR A 204 -20.36 0.22 -6.09
CA THR A 204 -21.42 -0.34 -6.95
C THR A 204 -20.89 -0.68 -8.34
N ARG A 205 -20.05 0.18 -8.94
CA ARG A 205 -19.40 -0.08 -10.23
C ARG A 205 -18.49 -1.31 -10.17
N ARG A 206 -17.70 -1.48 -9.11
CA ARG A 206 -16.88 -2.69 -8.91
C ARG A 206 -17.73 -3.95 -8.80
N GLN A 207 -18.86 -3.87 -8.09
CA GLN A 207 -19.80 -5.00 -8.00
C GLN A 207 -20.40 -5.36 -9.37
N LEU A 208 -20.81 -4.35 -10.15
CA LEU A 208 -21.34 -4.55 -11.51
C LEU A 208 -20.31 -5.26 -12.40
N ILE A 209 -19.06 -4.82 -12.37
CA ILE A 209 -17.97 -5.44 -13.13
C ILE A 209 -17.74 -6.90 -12.73
N ARG A 210 -17.71 -7.22 -11.43
CA ARG A 210 -17.53 -8.62 -10.97
C ARG A 210 -18.66 -9.54 -11.43
N VAL A 211 -19.90 -9.07 -11.36
CA VAL A 211 -21.05 -9.86 -11.84
C VAL A 211 -20.96 -10.04 -13.36
N GLY A 212 -20.58 -8.99 -14.10
CA GLY A 212 -20.36 -9.05 -15.54
C GLY A 212 -19.26 -10.04 -15.95
N GLU A 213 -18.13 -10.04 -15.25
CA GLU A 213 -17.01 -10.96 -15.49
C GLU A 213 -17.42 -12.43 -15.37
N GLN A 214 -18.27 -12.77 -14.39
CA GLN A 214 -18.80 -14.14 -14.23
C GLN A 214 -19.70 -14.59 -15.39
N LEU A 215 -20.25 -13.63 -16.13
CA LEU A 215 -21.22 -13.84 -17.22
C LEU A 215 -20.64 -13.56 -18.61
N ASN A 216 -19.32 -13.30 -18.69
CA ASN A 216 -18.63 -12.82 -19.90
C ASN A 216 -19.21 -11.50 -20.47
N VAL A 217 -19.82 -10.67 -19.64
CA VAL A 217 -20.24 -9.29 -19.98
C VAL A 217 -19.11 -8.35 -19.54
N ARG A 218 -18.11 -8.20 -20.39
CA ARG A 218 -16.89 -7.42 -20.10
C ARG A 218 -16.36 -6.70 -21.35
N CYS A 219 -15.73 -5.54 -21.18
CA CYS A 219 -15.28 -4.71 -22.30
C CYS A 219 -14.19 -5.38 -23.16
N ASP A 220 -13.36 -6.22 -22.55
CA ASP A 220 -12.32 -7.05 -23.18
C ASP A 220 -12.81 -8.46 -23.53
N GLY A 221 -14.13 -8.66 -23.57
CA GLY A 221 -14.76 -9.95 -23.88
C GLY A 221 -14.42 -10.44 -25.28
N THR A 222 -14.36 -11.76 -25.44
CA THR A 222 -14.22 -12.41 -26.75
C THR A 222 -15.62 -12.72 -27.26
N TYR A 223 -16.01 -12.07 -28.36
CA TYR A 223 -17.34 -12.17 -28.95
C TYR A 223 -17.19 -12.55 -30.43
N GLY A 224 -17.80 -13.66 -30.86
CA GLY A 224 -17.63 -14.15 -32.23
C GLY A 224 -18.18 -13.18 -33.27
N GLU A 225 -19.24 -12.45 -32.93
CA GLU A 225 -19.86 -11.41 -33.74
C GLU A 225 -18.92 -10.21 -33.92
N TRP A 226 -18.17 -9.84 -32.87
CA TRP A 226 -17.17 -8.79 -32.95
C TRP A 226 -15.99 -9.22 -33.81
N ASP A 227 -15.48 -10.44 -33.58
CA ASP A 227 -14.34 -10.98 -34.33
C ASP A 227 -14.68 -11.12 -35.83
N ALA A 228 -15.92 -11.47 -36.16
CA ALA A 228 -16.41 -11.51 -37.53
C ALA A 228 -16.55 -10.11 -38.15
N LEU A 229 -17.03 -9.12 -37.39
CA LEU A 229 -17.19 -7.74 -37.85
C LEU A 229 -15.85 -7.09 -38.22
N ILE A 230 -14.82 -7.29 -37.40
CA ILE A 230 -13.50 -6.65 -37.59
C ILE A 230 -12.57 -7.45 -38.50
N ALA A 231 -12.99 -8.63 -38.97
CA ALA A 231 -12.16 -9.49 -39.81
C ALA A 231 -11.84 -8.79 -41.15
N PRO A 232 -10.56 -8.62 -41.52
CA PRO A 232 -10.21 -8.01 -42.79
C PRO A 232 -10.65 -8.91 -43.96
N PRO A 233 -11.08 -8.33 -45.10
CA PRO A 233 -11.35 -9.11 -46.30
C PRO A 233 -10.08 -9.83 -46.77
N THR A 234 -10.22 -11.07 -47.19
CA THR A 234 -9.10 -11.93 -47.60
C THR A 234 -8.94 -12.06 -49.11
N GLY A 235 -9.89 -11.53 -49.88
CA GLY A 235 -9.84 -11.47 -51.33
C GLY A 235 -8.69 -10.61 -51.85
N ALA A 236 -8.02 -11.08 -52.92
CA ALA A 236 -6.89 -10.41 -53.53
C ALA A 236 -7.00 -10.41 -55.06
N LEU A 237 -6.36 -9.43 -55.69
CA LEU A 237 -6.35 -9.25 -57.15
C LEU A 237 -4.91 -9.36 -57.67
N GLU A 238 -4.73 -10.07 -58.76
CA GLU A 238 -3.53 -10.00 -59.59
C GLU A 238 -3.85 -9.28 -60.90
N VAL A 239 -2.92 -8.44 -61.36
CA VAL A 239 -3.01 -7.75 -62.64
C VAL A 239 -1.87 -8.23 -63.51
N SER A 240 -2.17 -8.57 -64.76
CA SER A 240 -1.17 -8.97 -65.74
C SER A 240 -1.47 -8.40 -67.11
N THR A 241 -0.48 -8.50 -68.00
CA THR A 241 -0.66 -8.16 -69.41
C THR A 241 -0.77 -9.42 -70.25
N ILE A 242 -1.58 -9.34 -71.31
CA ILE A 242 -1.69 -10.40 -72.31
C ILE A 242 -0.34 -10.50 -73.04
N PRO A 243 0.34 -11.66 -73.00
CA PRO A 243 1.60 -11.85 -73.69
C PRO A 243 1.43 -11.67 -75.21
N GLY A 244 2.43 -11.08 -75.86
CA GLY A 244 2.46 -10.98 -77.31
C GLY A 244 2.52 -12.37 -77.93
N GLY A 245 1.93 -12.54 -79.11
CA GLY A 245 2.02 -13.78 -79.86
C GLY A 245 3.48 -14.11 -80.19
N THR A 246 3.85 -15.39 -80.17
CA THR A 246 5.15 -15.83 -80.70
C THR A 246 5.13 -15.72 -82.23
N ALA A 247 6.12 -15.03 -82.81
CA ALA A 247 6.31 -14.98 -84.25
C ALA A 247 6.53 -16.41 -84.78
N THR A 248 5.68 -16.85 -85.72
CA THR A 248 5.79 -18.16 -86.37
C THR A 248 6.85 -18.19 -87.47
N ASP A 249 7.27 -17.02 -87.97
CA ASP A 249 8.34 -16.82 -88.96
C ASP A 249 9.39 -15.82 -88.40
N PRO A 250 10.71 -16.07 -88.54
CA PRO A 250 11.76 -15.11 -88.17
C PRO A 250 11.70 -13.74 -88.89
N CYS A 251 10.85 -13.58 -89.91
CA CYS A 251 10.56 -12.30 -90.57
C CYS A 251 9.30 -11.58 -90.03
N ASP A 252 8.50 -12.23 -89.18
CA ASP A 252 7.31 -11.62 -88.58
C ASP A 252 7.71 -10.77 -87.37
N VAL A 253 7.26 -9.51 -87.34
CA VAL A 253 7.25 -8.74 -86.10
C VAL A 253 6.10 -9.29 -85.26
N PRO A 254 6.36 -9.98 -84.13
CA PRO A 254 5.29 -10.51 -83.30
C PRO A 254 4.39 -9.36 -82.84
N PRO A 255 3.06 -9.55 -82.76
CA PRO A 255 2.18 -8.55 -82.19
C PRO A 255 2.70 -8.18 -80.79
N GLY A 256 2.92 -6.89 -80.56
CA GLY A 256 3.39 -6.37 -79.28
C GLY A 256 2.44 -6.81 -78.17
N GLY A 257 2.95 -7.55 -77.19
CA GLY A 257 2.24 -7.82 -75.94
C GLY A 257 2.32 -6.62 -75.00
N GLY A 258 1.57 -6.67 -73.91
CA GLY A 258 1.52 -5.55 -72.97
C GLY A 258 0.30 -4.66 -73.15
N TYR A 259 0.33 -3.52 -72.46
CA TYR A 259 -0.67 -2.47 -72.59
C TYR A 259 -0.52 -1.71 -73.92
N THR A 260 -1.56 -1.69 -74.74
CA THR A 260 -1.48 -1.25 -76.15
C THR A 260 -2.09 0.12 -76.45
N ARG A 261 -2.63 0.83 -75.45
CA ARG A 261 -3.18 2.18 -75.62
C ARG A 261 -2.07 3.21 -75.78
N GLY A 262 -2.35 4.29 -76.52
CA GLY A 262 -1.40 5.40 -76.73
C GLY A 262 -1.26 6.35 -75.54
N GLU A 263 -2.16 6.24 -74.55
CA GLU A 263 -2.27 7.14 -73.40
C GLU A 263 -1.93 6.43 -72.11
N ASN A 264 -1.40 7.18 -71.14
CA ASN A 264 -1.26 6.71 -69.77
C ASN A 264 -2.63 6.76 -69.09
N GLN A 265 -2.95 5.72 -68.31
CA GLN A 265 -4.26 5.57 -67.67
C GLN A 265 -4.08 5.13 -66.20
N PHE A 266 -5.04 5.46 -65.34
CA PHE A 266 -5.04 5.09 -63.92
C PHE A 266 -6.27 4.25 -63.60
N TYR A 267 -6.13 2.94 -63.83
CA TYR A 267 -7.22 1.99 -63.74
C TYR A 267 -7.70 1.81 -62.31
N ARG A 268 -9.02 1.62 -62.15
CA ARG A 268 -9.68 1.13 -60.94
C ARG A 268 -10.47 -0.12 -61.28
N VAL A 269 -10.33 -1.16 -60.47
CA VAL A 269 -11.16 -2.37 -60.49
C VAL A 269 -11.87 -2.44 -59.15
N GLU A 270 -13.19 -2.49 -59.14
CA GLU A 270 -14.01 -2.43 -57.92
C GLU A 270 -15.07 -3.53 -57.91
N VAL A 271 -15.22 -4.22 -56.78
CA VAL A 271 -16.26 -5.23 -56.56
C VAL A 271 -17.64 -4.55 -56.51
N GLN A 272 -18.57 -5.06 -57.31
CA GLN A 272 -19.95 -4.56 -57.39
C GLN A 272 -20.90 -5.38 -56.51
N ALA A 273 -20.81 -6.71 -56.57
CA ALA A 273 -21.66 -7.58 -55.80
C ALA A 273 -20.96 -8.91 -55.52
N VAL A 274 -21.35 -9.57 -54.43
CA VAL A 274 -20.84 -10.88 -54.02
C VAL A 274 -21.98 -11.75 -53.49
N PRO A 275 -21.90 -13.09 -53.60
CA PRO A 275 -22.84 -13.98 -52.97
C PRO A 275 -22.71 -13.96 -51.44
N ALA A 276 -23.66 -14.58 -50.74
CA ALA A 276 -23.55 -14.80 -49.30
C ALA A 276 -22.24 -15.53 -48.96
N GLY A 277 -21.49 -14.99 -48.00
CA GLY A 277 -20.15 -15.48 -47.64
C GLY A 277 -18.99 -14.85 -48.43
N GLY A 278 -19.26 -13.97 -49.40
CA GLY A 278 -18.27 -13.10 -50.03
C GLY A 278 -17.29 -13.76 -51.01
N GLY A 279 -17.53 -15.00 -51.44
CA GLY A 279 -16.63 -15.70 -52.37
C GLY A 279 -16.65 -15.15 -53.80
N ARG A 280 -15.54 -15.32 -54.55
CA ARG A 280 -15.44 -14.89 -55.97
C ARG A 280 -16.46 -15.56 -56.92
N ASN A 281 -16.90 -16.78 -56.60
CA ASN A 281 -17.82 -17.54 -57.43
C ASN A 281 -19.25 -16.96 -57.40
N GLY A 282 -19.63 -16.25 -58.45
CA GLY A 282 -20.88 -15.49 -58.50
C GLY A 282 -20.73 -14.04 -58.04
N GLY A 283 -19.50 -13.61 -57.72
CA GLY A 283 -19.16 -12.21 -57.53
C GLY A 283 -18.99 -11.48 -58.87
N THR A 284 -19.24 -10.18 -58.85
CA THR A 284 -19.10 -9.28 -59.99
C THR A 284 -18.31 -8.04 -59.63
N PHE A 285 -17.70 -7.42 -60.64
CA PHE A 285 -16.89 -6.22 -60.50
C PHE A 285 -17.19 -5.24 -61.64
N LYS A 286 -16.78 -4.00 -61.46
CA LYS A 286 -16.80 -2.91 -62.44
C LYS A 286 -15.41 -2.30 -62.50
N TRP A 287 -15.09 -1.60 -63.58
CA TRP A 287 -13.78 -0.99 -63.73
C TRP A 287 -13.84 0.30 -64.52
N SER A 288 -12.85 1.16 -64.29
CA SER A 288 -12.71 2.45 -64.98
C SER A 288 -11.25 2.71 -65.33
N ARG A 289 -11.01 3.40 -66.44
CA ARG A 289 -9.68 3.82 -66.91
C ARG A 289 -9.14 5.03 -66.15
N ASP A 290 -10.05 5.88 -65.69
CA ASP A 290 -9.78 7.18 -65.07
C ASP A 290 -10.12 7.15 -63.57
N ASN A 291 -9.90 6.00 -62.92
CA ASN A 291 -10.18 5.80 -61.50
C ASN A 291 -11.64 6.10 -61.07
N GLY A 292 -12.58 6.04 -62.01
CA GLY A 292 -13.97 6.42 -61.79
C GLY A 292 -14.15 7.90 -61.48
N SER A 293 -13.28 8.78 -61.97
CA SER A 293 -13.31 10.23 -61.71
C SER A 293 -14.48 10.96 -62.38
N ILE A 294 -14.98 10.44 -63.52
CA ILE A 294 -16.06 11.05 -64.29
C ILE A 294 -17.40 10.83 -63.57
N VAL A 295 -18.00 11.92 -63.11
CA VAL A 295 -19.22 11.92 -62.31
C VAL A 295 -20.11 13.12 -62.66
N ALA A 296 -21.42 12.88 -62.70
CA ALA A 296 -22.45 13.90 -62.88
C ALA A 296 -23.39 13.90 -61.66
N ARG A 297 -23.57 15.04 -60.99
CA ARG A 297 -24.54 15.19 -59.89
C ARG A 297 -25.92 15.40 -60.48
N ILE A 298 -26.91 14.65 -60.00
CA ILE A 298 -28.30 14.81 -60.38
C ILE A 298 -28.87 16.02 -59.62
N GLU A 299 -29.28 17.05 -60.34
CA GLU A 299 -29.83 18.28 -59.76
C GLU A 299 -31.37 18.27 -59.75
N ALA A 300 -32.00 17.61 -60.73
CA ALA A 300 -33.45 17.54 -60.80
C ALA A 300 -34.00 16.29 -61.49
N VAL A 301 -35.20 15.90 -61.07
CA VAL A 301 -36.06 14.93 -61.77
C VAL A 301 -37.32 15.66 -62.24
N GLY A 302 -37.36 16.03 -63.51
CA GLY A 302 -38.39 16.92 -64.04
C GLY A 302 -38.29 18.31 -63.42
N SER A 303 -39.31 18.74 -62.68
CA SER A 303 -39.30 20.03 -61.97
C SER A 303 -38.95 19.91 -60.48
N ASN A 304 -38.62 18.71 -60.00
CA ASN A 304 -38.34 18.45 -58.58
C ASN A 304 -36.84 18.56 -58.31
N THR A 305 -36.47 19.28 -57.24
CA THR A 305 -35.08 19.52 -56.80
C THR A 305 -34.81 19.01 -55.39
N THR A 306 -35.80 18.41 -54.71
CA THR A 306 -35.69 17.87 -53.35
C THR A 306 -36.54 16.60 -53.18
N GLY A 307 -36.21 15.77 -52.20
CA GLY A 307 -36.92 14.52 -51.90
C GLY A 307 -36.68 13.37 -52.88
N SER A 308 -37.41 12.27 -52.67
CA SER A 308 -37.30 11.03 -53.46
C SER A 308 -38.23 11.01 -54.67
N HIS A 309 -37.67 10.77 -55.87
CA HIS A 309 -38.41 10.75 -57.14
C HIS A 309 -37.92 9.62 -58.06
N SER A 310 -38.83 9.03 -58.83
CA SER A 310 -38.51 8.00 -59.83
C SER A 310 -38.60 8.55 -61.24
N GLY A 311 -37.65 8.19 -62.10
CA GLY A 311 -37.64 8.62 -63.50
C GLY A 311 -36.57 7.92 -64.34
N THR A 312 -36.57 8.20 -65.65
CA THR A 312 -35.53 7.77 -66.59
C THR A 312 -34.73 8.94 -67.16
N ILE A 313 -35.13 10.18 -66.88
CA ILE A 313 -34.50 11.41 -67.40
C ILE A 313 -34.12 12.27 -66.21
N PHE A 314 -32.85 12.67 -66.16
CA PHE A 314 -32.25 13.41 -65.04
C PHE A 314 -31.54 14.64 -65.59
N ASP A 315 -31.82 15.80 -65.00
CA ASP A 315 -31.02 17.01 -65.20
C ASP A 315 -29.81 16.94 -64.26
N VAL A 316 -28.62 17.14 -64.81
CA VAL A 316 -27.35 17.01 -64.10
C VAL A 316 -26.57 18.32 -64.14
N ASP A 317 -25.58 18.46 -63.26
CA ASP A 317 -24.70 19.65 -63.25
C ASP A 317 -23.84 19.73 -64.53
N SER A 318 -23.34 18.59 -65.00
CA SER A 318 -22.57 18.47 -66.23
C SER A 318 -22.60 17.04 -66.78
N VAL A 319 -22.71 16.89 -68.10
CA VAL A 319 -22.48 15.62 -68.80
C VAL A 319 -20.97 15.38 -69.05
N GLY A 320 -20.14 16.39 -68.80
CA GLY A 320 -18.70 16.44 -69.08
C GLY A 320 -18.33 17.61 -70.00
N ARG A 321 -17.03 17.87 -70.17
CA ARG A 321 -16.51 19.09 -70.83
C ARG A 321 -15.93 18.86 -72.23
N ASP A 322 -15.55 17.63 -72.55
CA ASP A 322 -14.91 17.25 -73.81
C ASP A 322 -15.22 15.79 -74.19
N ASP A 323 -14.82 15.36 -75.39
CA ASP A 323 -15.13 14.01 -75.92
C ASP A 323 -14.50 12.86 -75.11
N TYR A 324 -13.55 13.12 -74.21
CA TYR A 324 -12.83 12.09 -73.46
C TYR A 324 -13.31 11.99 -72.00
N LEU A 325 -13.58 13.14 -71.36
CA LEU A 325 -14.02 13.26 -69.97
C LEU A 325 -15.52 13.58 -69.87
N SER A 326 -16.33 12.84 -70.64
CA SER A 326 -17.80 12.96 -70.64
C SER A 326 -18.50 11.61 -70.58
N ILE A 327 -19.76 11.64 -70.16
CA ILE A 327 -20.69 10.52 -70.20
C ILE A 327 -21.36 10.51 -71.58
N HIS A 328 -21.28 9.37 -72.27
CA HIS A 328 -21.81 9.19 -73.62
C HIS A 328 -22.98 8.20 -73.63
N THR A 329 -23.65 8.12 -74.78
CA THR A 329 -24.62 7.04 -75.04
C THR A 329 -23.93 5.68 -74.97
N ASP A 330 -24.63 4.67 -74.43
CA ASP A 330 -24.16 3.30 -74.20
C ASP A 330 -23.12 3.14 -73.07
N ASP A 331 -22.65 4.22 -72.45
CA ASP A 331 -21.81 4.14 -71.25
C ASP A 331 -22.58 3.52 -70.08
N TRP A 332 -21.85 2.82 -69.21
CA TRP A 332 -22.37 2.35 -67.93
C TRP A 332 -22.15 3.43 -66.88
N VAL A 333 -23.20 3.76 -66.14
CA VAL A 333 -23.13 4.63 -64.98
C VAL A 333 -23.66 3.92 -63.75
N GLU A 334 -23.08 4.24 -62.60
CA GLU A 334 -23.57 3.81 -61.30
C GLU A 334 -24.27 4.98 -60.61
N TYR A 335 -25.52 4.75 -60.22
CA TYR A 335 -26.22 5.63 -59.30
C TYR A 335 -25.74 5.40 -57.87
N THR A 336 -25.21 6.45 -57.26
CA THR A 336 -24.81 6.49 -55.85
C THR A 336 -25.32 7.77 -55.19
N ASP A 337 -25.50 7.74 -53.88
CA ASP A 337 -25.82 8.90 -53.05
C ASP A 337 -25.10 8.77 -51.70
N ASP A 338 -25.28 9.72 -50.80
CA ASP A 338 -24.66 9.72 -49.47
C ASP A 338 -24.94 8.44 -48.67
N SER A 339 -26.13 7.84 -48.82
CA SER A 339 -26.46 6.61 -48.09
C SER A 339 -25.65 5.43 -48.59
N HIS A 340 -25.51 5.26 -49.90
CA HIS A 340 -24.71 4.18 -50.47
C HIS A 340 -23.24 4.29 -50.03
N GLU A 341 -22.69 5.50 -50.07
CA GLU A 341 -21.28 5.73 -49.72
C GLU A 341 -21.01 5.55 -48.22
N LEU A 342 -21.90 6.03 -47.34
CA LEU A 342 -21.73 5.95 -45.90
C LEU A 342 -22.06 4.57 -45.30
N ASP A 343 -22.91 3.78 -45.96
CA ASP A 343 -23.20 2.39 -45.56
C ASP A 343 -22.26 1.38 -46.24
N GLY A 344 -21.39 1.82 -47.15
CA GLY A 344 -20.44 0.95 -47.86
C GLY A 344 -21.11 -0.04 -48.81
N VAL A 345 -22.31 0.30 -49.31
CA VAL A 345 -23.05 -0.54 -50.26
C VAL A 345 -22.83 -0.05 -51.69
N SER A 346 -22.78 -0.98 -52.65
CA SER A 346 -22.67 -0.60 -54.06
C SER A 346 -23.95 0.05 -54.56
N GLY A 347 -23.78 1.00 -55.46
CA GLY A 347 -24.87 1.67 -56.16
C GLY A 347 -25.50 0.79 -57.24
N THR A 348 -26.49 1.36 -57.93
CA THR A 348 -27.21 0.67 -59.00
C THR A 348 -26.55 0.96 -60.34
N LEU A 349 -26.08 -0.08 -61.06
CA LEU A 349 -25.53 0.06 -62.40
C LEU A 349 -26.65 0.11 -63.44
N VAL A 350 -26.53 1.06 -64.37
CA VAL A 350 -27.51 1.31 -65.42
C VAL A 350 -26.81 1.86 -66.66
N GLN A 351 -27.30 1.47 -67.83
CA GLN A 351 -26.75 1.95 -69.09
C GLN A 351 -27.42 3.26 -69.52
N VAL A 352 -26.62 4.18 -70.04
CA VAL A 352 -27.07 5.46 -70.60
C VAL A 352 -27.71 5.23 -71.97
N LYS A 353 -28.95 5.71 -72.13
CA LYS A 353 -29.69 5.69 -73.39
C LYS A 353 -29.38 6.92 -74.25
N ASN A 354 -29.23 8.08 -73.63
CA ASN A 354 -28.84 9.32 -74.30
C ASN A 354 -28.19 10.28 -73.29
N ALA A 355 -27.16 11.01 -73.72
CA ALA A 355 -26.50 12.04 -72.94
C ALA A 355 -26.43 13.34 -73.75
N ASP A 356 -27.17 14.36 -73.31
CA ASP A 356 -27.29 15.65 -74.01
C ASP A 356 -26.49 16.72 -73.27
N ILE A 357 -25.33 17.06 -73.83
CA ILE A 357 -24.42 18.09 -73.30
C ILE A 357 -24.99 19.51 -73.41
N THR A 358 -25.91 19.77 -74.34
CA THR A 358 -26.50 21.12 -74.51
C THR A 358 -27.53 21.41 -73.43
N LEU A 359 -28.24 20.37 -72.99
CA LEU A 359 -29.25 20.46 -71.94
C LEU A 359 -28.75 20.02 -70.55
N ASN A 360 -27.50 19.55 -70.45
CA ASN A 360 -26.96 18.85 -69.28
C ASN A 360 -27.94 17.79 -68.74
N ARG A 361 -28.31 16.85 -69.62
CA ARG A 361 -29.37 15.87 -69.33
C ARG A 361 -28.94 14.46 -69.70
N ILE A 362 -29.21 13.51 -68.80
CA ILE A 362 -28.93 12.09 -69.02
C ILE A 362 -30.26 11.32 -69.00
N GLU A 363 -30.50 10.55 -70.06
CA GLU A 363 -31.58 9.56 -70.14
C GLU A 363 -30.99 8.15 -69.96
N LEU A 364 -31.58 7.37 -69.06
CA LEU A 364 -31.18 6.01 -68.73
C LEU A 364 -32.08 4.98 -69.40
N GLN A 365 -31.54 3.78 -69.68
CA GLN A 365 -32.33 2.70 -70.28
C GLN A 365 -33.41 2.16 -69.32
N THR A 366 -33.11 2.09 -68.03
CA THR A 366 -34.03 1.67 -66.97
C THR A 366 -34.25 2.81 -65.97
N GLY A 367 -35.46 2.92 -65.45
CA GLY A 367 -35.79 3.97 -64.47
C GLY A 367 -35.11 3.73 -63.12
N LEU A 368 -34.75 4.81 -62.44
CA LEU A 368 -34.19 4.80 -61.10
C LEU A 368 -35.03 5.66 -60.17
N THR A 369 -35.02 5.31 -58.88
CA THR A 369 -35.50 6.18 -57.80
C THR A 369 -34.29 6.84 -57.17
N VAL A 370 -34.30 8.17 -57.12
CA VAL A 370 -33.19 8.96 -56.57
C VAL A 370 -33.71 9.86 -55.46
N ASN A 371 -32.88 10.11 -54.43
CA ASN A 371 -33.19 11.08 -53.39
C ASN A 371 -32.32 12.32 -53.55
N LEU A 372 -32.93 13.43 -53.95
CA LEU A 372 -32.25 14.70 -54.23
C LEU A 372 -31.69 15.36 -52.96
N ASP A 373 -32.11 14.93 -51.78
CA ASP A 373 -31.61 15.44 -50.50
C ASP A 373 -30.31 14.75 -50.04
N LEU A 374 -29.83 13.72 -50.76
CA LEU A 374 -28.66 12.90 -50.40
C LEU A 374 -27.51 12.98 -51.41
N HIS A 375 -27.38 14.10 -52.13
CA HIS A 375 -26.35 14.31 -53.16
C HIS A 375 -26.26 13.16 -54.20
N PRO A 376 -27.34 12.87 -54.93
CA PRO A 376 -27.37 11.76 -55.89
C PRO A 376 -26.48 12.02 -57.10
N LYS A 377 -25.77 10.99 -57.56
CA LYS A 377 -24.75 11.08 -58.62
C LYS A 377 -24.79 9.88 -59.55
N LEU A 378 -24.36 10.12 -60.79
CA LEU A 378 -24.09 9.11 -61.80
C LEU A 378 -22.58 9.07 -62.08
N ARG A 379 -21.94 7.96 -61.77
CA ARG A 379 -20.49 7.76 -61.98
C ARG A 379 -20.23 6.82 -63.13
N LYS A 380 -19.40 7.21 -64.09
CA LYS A 380 -19.09 6.41 -65.28
C LYS A 380 -18.15 5.24 -64.97
N TRP A 381 -18.44 4.10 -65.59
CA TRP A 381 -17.63 2.89 -65.58
C TRP A 381 -17.39 2.40 -67.02
N ASP A 382 -16.18 1.92 -67.30
CA ASP A 382 -15.73 1.54 -68.66
C ASP A 382 -15.94 0.05 -68.97
N GLN A 383 -16.78 -0.62 -68.18
CA GLN A 383 -17.05 -2.05 -68.32
C GLN A 383 -17.57 -2.39 -69.73
N THR A 384 -16.95 -3.41 -70.34
CA THR A 384 -17.27 -3.89 -71.70
C THR A 384 -17.15 -5.42 -71.77
N GLY A 385 -17.71 -6.04 -72.81
CA GLY A 385 -17.60 -7.48 -73.07
C GLY A 385 -18.94 -8.21 -73.16
N THR A 386 -18.89 -9.50 -73.51
CA THR A 386 -20.07 -10.37 -73.60
C THR A 386 -20.53 -10.79 -72.20
N GLY A 387 -21.77 -10.50 -71.84
CA GLY A 387 -22.35 -10.85 -70.53
C GLY A 387 -22.27 -9.75 -69.47
N VAL A 388 -21.82 -8.54 -69.83
CA VAL A 388 -21.90 -7.35 -68.99
C VAL A 388 -23.36 -6.91 -68.85
N GLY A 389 -23.80 -6.64 -67.62
CA GLY A 389 -25.17 -6.22 -67.32
C GLY A 389 -25.25 -5.26 -66.13
N ASP A 390 -26.47 -5.08 -65.61
CA ASP A 390 -26.82 -4.26 -64.43
C ASP A 390 -26.21 -4.76 -63.11
N THR A 391 -25.55 -5.92 -63.14
CA THR A 391 -24.81 -6.50 -62.02
C THR A 391 -23.29 -6.38 -62.18
N GLY A 392 -22.78 -5.82 -63.28
CA GLY A 392 -21.35 -5.68 -63.57
C GLY A 392 -20.76 -6.80 -64.43
N VAL A 393 -19.45 -7.00 -64.34
CA VAL A 393 -18.65 -8.04 -65.01
C VAL A 393 -18.42 -9.20 -64.05
N ALA A 394 -18.63 -10.44 -64.47
CA ALA A 394 -18.39 -11.60 -63.61
C ALA A 394 -16.89 -11.77 -63.26
N MET A 395 -16.59 -12.07 -62.00
CA MET A 395 -15.26 -12.51 -61.58
C MET A 395 -14.92 -13.88 -62.19
N ASN A 396 -13.63 -14.22 -62.22
CA ASN A 396 -13.19 -15.53 -62.68
C ASN A 396 -13.67 -16.65 -61.73
N THR A 397 -14.24 -17.70 -62.31
CA THR A 397 -14.71 -18.90 -61.58
C THR A 397 -13.67 -20.04 -61.54
N THR A 398 -12.57 -19.85 -62.27
CA THR A 398 -11.36 -20.69 -62.27
C THR A 398 -10.15 -19.76 -62.24
N ASP A 399 -8.93 -20.28 -62.14
CA ASP A 399 -7.70 -19.48 -62.15
C ASP A 399 -7.32 -19.03 -63.58
N THR A 400 -8.31 -18.49 -64.30
CA THR A 400 -8.17 -17.91 -65.64
C THR A 400 -8.43 -16.39 -65.54
N PRO A 401 -7.46 -15.53 -65.92
CA PRO A 401 -7.64 -14.09 -65.88
C PRO A 401 -8.81 -13.59 -66.74
N VAL A 402 -9.53 -12.57 -66.24
CA VAL A 402 -10.59 -11.85 -66.94
C VAL A 402 -9.98 -10.68 -67.71
N PRO A 403 -10.13 -10.61 -69.04
CA PRO A 403 -9.68 -9.46 -69.83
C PRO A 403 -10.46 -8.18 -69.44
N LEU A 404 -9.74 -7.07 -69.25
CA LEU A 404 -10.35 -5.74 -69.13
C LEU A 404 -10.45 -5.09 -70.51
N GLU A 405 -9.31 -4.62 -71.03
CA GLU A 405 -9.16 -4.05 -72.37
C GLU A 405 -7.67 -3.86 -72.72
N SER A 406 -7.37 -3.55 -73.99
CA SER A 406 -6.05 -3.03 -74.43
C SER A 406 -4.83 -3.82 -73.92
N GLY A 407 -4.97 -5.14 -73.80
CA GLY A 407 -3.89 -6.03 -73.34
C GLY A 407 -3.79 -6.19 -71.81
N LEU A 408 -4.69 -5.61 -71.02
CA LEU A 408 -4.77 -5.79 -69.56
C LEU A 408 -5.80 -6.86 -69.18
N GLN A 409 -5.46 -7.65 -68.17
CA GLN A 409 -6.33 -8.67 -67.59
C GLN A 409 -6.13 -8.76 -66.08
N VAL A 410 -7.14 -9.25 -65.36
CA VAL A 410 -7.13 -9.35 -63.90
C VAL A 410 -7.59 -10.71 -63.42
N GLU A 411 -7.08 -11.16 -62.29
CA GLU A 411 -7.44 -12.44 -61.68
C GLU A 411 -7.74 -12.24 -60.19
N PHE A 412 -8.96 -12.62 -59.78
CA PHE A 412 -9.39 -12.64 -58.39
C PHE A 412 -9.03 -14.00 -57.77
N THR A 413 -8.39 -14.00 -56.60
CA THR A 413 -8.07 -15.22 -55.85
C THR A 413 -9.27 -15.76 -55.06
N ASP A 414 -9.18 -16.99 -54.56
CA ASP A 414 -10.10 -17.43 -53.51
C ASP A 414 -9.93 -16.55 -52.25
N GLY A 415 -11.04 -16.19 -51.61
CA GLY A 415 -11.07 -15.29 -50.46
C GLY A 415 -12.46 -14.69 -50.26
N VAL A 416 -12.58 -13.84 -49.24
CA VAL A 416 -13.78 -13.07 -48.92
C VAL A 416 -13.62 -11.65 -49.45
N TYR A 417 -14.56 -11.24 -50.29
CA TYR A 417 -14.68 -9.92 -50.90
C TYR A 417 -15.94 -9.23 -50.38
N HIS A 418 -15.91 -7.91 -50.30
CA HIS A 418 -17.08 -7.07 -50.02
C HIS A 418 -17.35 -6.10 -51.19
N PRO A 419 -18.62 -5.72 -51.42
CA PRO A 419 -18.95 -4.64 -52.34
C PRO A 419 -18.13 -3.38 -52.03
N GLY A 420 -17.62 -2.71 -53.07
CA GLY A 420 -16.75 -1.54 -52.92
C GLY A 420 -15.27 -1.85 -52.69
N ASP A 421 -14.87 -3.10 -52.44
CA ASP A 421 -13.45 -3.50 -52.45
C ASP A 421 -12.83 -3.14 -53.80
N TYR A 422 -11.67 -2.47 -53.79
CA TYR A 422 -11.06 -2.01 -55.04
C TYR A 422 -9.55 -2.10 -55.07
N TRP A 423 -9.03 -2.11 -56.29
CA TRP A 423 -7.62 -2.02 -56.64
C TRP A 423 -7.40 -0.92 -57.67
N GLN A 424 -6.21 -0.36 -57.67
CA GLN A 424 -5.82 0.73 -58.55
C GLN A 424 -4.42 0.48 -59.10
N PHE A 425 -4.18 0.85 -60.35
CA PHE A 425 -2.85 0.79 -60.95
C PHE A 425 -2.74 1.71 -62.14
N ALA A 426 -1.53 2.21 -62.37
CA ALA A 426 -1.22 3.03 -63.51
C ALA A 426 -0.68 2.15 -64.64
N ALA A 427 -1.30 2.26 -65.82
CA ALA A 427 -0.81 1.65 -67.05
C ALA A 427 -0.10 2.72 -67.89
N ARG A 428 1.05 2.36 -68.48
CA ARG A 428 1.93 3.31 -69.18
C ARG A 428 2.15 2.91 -70.63
N ALA A 429 1.76 3.79 -71.55
CA ALA A 429 1.82 3.56 -72.99
C ALA A 429 3.26 3.33 -73.49
N ILE A 430 4.21 4.13 -73.01
CA ILE A 430 5.62 4.07 -73.45
C ILE A 430 6.28 2.74 -73.09
N THR A 431 5.99 2.20 -71.89
CA THR A 431 6.58 0.94 -71.43
C THR A 431 5.74 -0.27 -71.84
N GLY A 432 4.46 -0.08 -72.17
CA GLY A 432 3.50 -1.17 -72.39
C GLY A 432 3.23 -1.99 -71.12
N GLN A 433 3.42 -1.41 -69.93
CA GLN A 433 3.38 -2.10 -68.64
C GLN A 433 2.53 -1.34 -67.62
N HIS A 434 2.15 -2.03 -66.53
CA HIS A 434 1.49 -1.45 -65.36
C HIS A 434 2.44 -1.37 -64.15
N ASP A 435 2.10 -0.55 -63.16
CA ASP A 435 2.84 -0.45 -61.89
C ASP A 435 2.25 -1.27 -60.73
N PHE A 436 1.21 -2.07 -60.99
CA PHE A 436 0.66 -3.01 -60.02
C PHE A 436 1.75 -3.99 -59.53
N PRO A 437 1.91 -4.21 -58.21
CA PRO A 437 2.94 -5.10 -57.69
C PRO A 437 2.78 -6.55 -58.20
N PRO A 438 3.88 -7.32 -58.35
CA PRO A 438 3.81 -8.73 -58.76
C PRO A 438 3.02 -9.61 -57.78
N GLY A 439 2.23 -10.54 -58.30
CA GLY A 439 1.39 -11.47 -57.53
C GLY A 439 0.14 -10.82 -56.95
N ALA A 440 -0.77 -11.65 -56.42
CA ALA A 440 -2.02 -11.20 -55.82
C ALA A 440 -1.82 -10.19 -54.67
N GLN A 441 -2.50 -9.05 -54.75
CA GLN A 441 -2.46 -7.98 -53.74
C GLN A 441 -3.82 -7.84 -53.04
N PRO A 442 -3.85 -7.54 -51.73
CA PRO A 442 -5.09 -7.21 -51.03
C PRO A 442 -5.69 -5.89 -51.56
N ARG A 443 -6.97 -5.65 -51.27
CA ARG A 443 -7.67 -4.41 -51.64
C ARG A 443 -6.94 -3.15 -51.10
N PHE A 444 -7.03 -2.04 -51.83
CA PHE A 444 -6.66 -0.69 -51.35
C PHE A 444 -7.84 0.07 -50.71
N GLY A 445 -8.97 -0.62 -50.50
CA GLY A 445 -10.29 -0.09 -50.14
C GLY A 445 -10.37 0.88 -48.96
N VAL A 446 -11.57 1.41 -48.73
CA VAL A 446 -11.88 2.12 -47.47
C VAL A 446 -11.66 1.16 -46.31
N VAL A 447 -10.71 1.51 -45.44
CA VAL A 447 -10.41 0.73 -44.23
C VAL A 447 -11.30 1.27 -43.11
N HIS A 448 -12.07 0.38 -42.53
CA HIS A 448 -12.88 0.65 -41.36
C HIS A 448 -12.08 0.27 -40.10
N HIS A 449 -12.12 1.16 -39.13
CA HIS A 449 -11.44 1.05 -37.85
C HIS A 449 -12.51 1.03 -36.75
N TYR A 450 -12.35 0.14 -35.78
CA TYR A 450 -13.41 -0.15 -34.82
C TYR A 450 -12.94 0.05 -33.38
N ALA A 451 -13.77 0.70 -32.55
CA ALA A 451 -13.54 0.81 -31.11
C ALA A 451 -14.79 0.46 -30.31
N ARG A 452 -14.61 -0.25 -29.20
CA ARG A 452 -15.70 -0.60 -28.29
C ARG A 452 -16.02 0.61 -27.41
N LEU A 453 -17.27 1.06 -27.40
CA LEU A 453 -17.70 2.21 -26.60
C LEU A 453 -18.38 1.81 -25.30
N GLY A 454 -19.21 0.76 -25.32
CA GLY A 454 -19.87 0.30 -24.10
C GLY A 454 -20.76 -0.91 -24.30
N LEU A 455 -21.11 -1.57 -23.20
CA LEU A 455 -22.08 -2.66 -23.16
C LEU A 455 -23.40 -2.16 -22.62
N VAL A 456 -24.50 -2.55 -23.26
CA VAL A 456 -25.85 -2.12 -22.92
C VAL A 456 -26.79 -3.32 -22.78
N ALA A 457 -27.87 -3.14 -22.02
CA ALA A 457 -28.95 -4.13 -21.90
C ALA A 457 -30.31 -3.44 -21.75
N PHE A 458 -31.37 -4.13 -22.19
CA PHE A 458 -32.75 -3.74 -21.90
C PHE A 458 -33.25 -4.40 -20.61
N ASP A 459 -34.10 -3.71 -19.85
CA ASP A 459 -34.73 -4.28 -18.64
C ASP A 459 -35.72 -5.41 -19.00
N PRO A 460 -35.55 -6.64 -18.46
CA PRO A 460 -36.50 -7.72 -18.70
C PRO A 460 -37.70 -7.73 -17.73
N THR A 461 -37.76 -6.83 -16.72
CA THR A 461 -38.66 -6.95 -15.56
C THR A 461 -39.83 -5.97 -15.50
N THR A 462 -39.85 -4.93 -16.33
CA THR A 462 -40.93 -3.94 -16.38
C THR A 462 -41.87 -4.17 -17.57
N ASP A 463 -43.17 -3.91 -17.40
CA ASP A 463 -44.12 -3.77 -18.54
C ASP A 463 -43.65 -2.71 -19.56
N ASP A 464 -42.72 -1.85 -19.14
CA ASP A 464 -41.91 -0.94 -19.95
C ASP A 464 -40.66 -1.67 -20.48
N ALA A 465 -40.86 -2.68 -21.33
CA ALA A 465 -39.82 -3.56 -21.90
C ALA A 465 -38.88 -2.85 -22.91
N SER A 466 -38.57 -1.57 -22.66
CA SER A 466 -37.95 -0.62 -23.58
C SER A 466 -36.83 0.22 -22.94
N ARG A 467 -36.66 0.20 -21.61
CA ARG A 467 -35.62 1.01 -20.95
C ARG A 467 -34.23 0.41 -21.16
N LEU A 468 -33.36 1.18 -21.81
CA LEU A 468 -31.95 0.88 -22.03
C LEU A 468 -31.12 1.25 -20.80
N TYR A 469 -30.18 0.38 -20.43
CA TYR A 469 -29.18 0.64 -19.40
C TYR A 469 -27.76 0.51 -19.96
N LEU A 470 -26.88 1.44 -19.59
CA LEU A 470 -25.45 1.31 -19.82
C LEU A 470 -24.83 0.43 -18.73
N LEU A 471 -24.42 -0.78 -19.08
CA LEU A 471 -23.79 -1.71 -18.15
C LEU A 471 -22.32 -1.33 -17.91
N LEU A 472 -21.55 -1.13 -18.97
CA LEU A 472 -20.13 -0.81 -18.87
C LEU A 472 -19.76 0.25 -19.92
N ASP A 473 -19.02 1.28 -19.50
CA ASP A 473 -18.30 2.18 -20.40
C ASP A 473 -16.95 1.54 -20.73
N CYS A 474 -16.74 1.25 -22.01
CA CYS A 474 -15.56 0.52 -22.52
C CYS A 474 -14.51 1.43 -23.12
N ARG A 475 -14.69 2.75 -23.05
CA ARG A 475 -13.72 3.72 -23.55
C ARG A 475 -12.49 3.75 -22.66
N ASP A 476 -11.32 3.65 -23.29
CA ASP A 476 -10.04 3.87 -22.62
C ASP A 476 -9.75 5.37 -22.53
N LEU A 477 -9.78 5.91 -21.31
CA LEU A 477 -9.53 7.33 -21.06
C LEU A 477 -8.06 7.57 -20.73
N PHE A 478 -7.38 8.42 -21.49
CA PHE A 478 -5.96 8.72 -21.28
C PHE A 478 -5.74 10.18 -20.86
N PRO A 479 -4.89 10.46 -19.85
CA PRO A 479 -4.40 11.81 -19.60
C PRO A 479 -3.34 12.18 -20.65
N PRO A 480 -3.03 13.48 -20.84
CA PRO A 480 -1.82 13.89 -21.55
C PRO A 480 -0.58 13.18 -20.97
N LEU A 481 0.44 12.91 -21.81
CA LEU A 481 1.67 12.22 -21.39
C LEU A 481 2.35 12.85 -20.16
N THR A 482 2.23 14.17 -20.00
CA THR A 482 2.80 14.93 -18.88
C THR A 482 1.96 14.89 -17.60
N ALA A 483 0.78 14.26 -17.64
CA ALA A 483 -0.19 14.18 -16.55
C ALA A 483 -0.49 12.73 -16.11
N ILE A 484 0.30 11.75 -16.57
CA ILE A 484 0.20 10.36 -16.10
C ILE A 484 0.59 10.29 -14.61
N THR A 485 -0.31 9.76 -13.80
CA THR A 485 -0.13 9.55 -12.36
C THR A 485 -0.19 8.06 -12.00
N ALA A 486 0.08 7.72 -10.74
CA ALA A 486 -0.07 6.33 -10.26
C ALA A 486 -1.50 5.78 -10.42
N ALA A 487 -2.52 6.66 -10.50
CA ALA A 487 -3.91 6.26 -10.73
C ALA A 487 -4.18 5.87 -12.20
N ASP A 488 -3.25 6.19 -13.11
CA ASP A 488 -3.36 5.90 -14.55
C ASP A 488 -2.53 4.68 -14.96
N VAL A 489 -1.70 4.16 -14.05
CA VAL A 489 -0.76 3.07 -14.34
C VAL A 489 -1.30 1.79 -13.73
N SER A 490 -1.43 0.74 -14.55
CA SER A 490 -1.80 -0.59 -14.10
C SER A 490 -0.68 -1.25 -13.30
N TYR A 491 -1.04 -2.23 -12.49
CA TYR A 491 -0.11 -2.98 -11.65
C TYR A 491 -0.26 -4.48 -11.90
N ASP A 492 0.87 -5.21 -11.93
CA ASP A 492 0.89 -6.66 -12.05
C ASP A 492 0.76 -7.32 -10.67
N ASP A 493 -0.43 -7.86 -10.39
CA ASP A 493 -0.75 -8.50 -9.11
C ASP A 493 -0.43 -10.01 -9.06
N THR A 494 0.30 -10.55 -10.04
CA THR A 494 0.69 -11.98 -10.04
C THR A 494 1.56 -12.38 -8.86
N LEU A 495 2.29 -11.43 -8.25
CA LEU A 495 3.18 -11.69 -7.12
C LEU A 495 2.60 -11.24 -5.78
N CYS A 496 1.97 -10.06 -5.70
CA CYS A 496 1.58 -9.49 -4.41
C CYS A 496 0.17 -9.84 -3.94
N HIS A 497 -0.69 -10.34 -4.84
CA HIS A 497 -2.05 -10.77 -4.53
C HIS A 497 -2.79 -9.75 -3.62
N LEU A 498 -2.76 -8.47 -4.03
CA LEU A 498 -3.40 -7.33 -3.37
C LEU A 498 -4.93 -7.35 -3.52
N GLY A 499 -5.47 -8.25 -4.35
CA GLY A 499 -6.90 -8.48 -4.50
C GLY A 499 -7.46 -7.67 -5.66
N ASP A 500 -8.63 -7.06 -5.49
CA ASP A 500 -9.32 -6.29 -6.54
C ASP A 500 -8.71 -4.88 -6.73
N VAL A 501 -7.41 -4.84 -7.02
CA VAL A 501 -6.62 -3.63 -7.28
C VAL A 501 -6.28 -3.58 -8.77
N ARG A 502 -6.55 -2.44 -9.42
CA ARG A 502 -6.32 -2.26 -10.87
C ARG A 502 -5.22 -1.26 -11.18
N THR A 503 -4.94 -0.34 -10.27
CA THR A 503 -3.94 0.73 -10.48
C THR A 503 -2.86 0.70 -9.41
N VAL A 504 -1.70 1.27 -9.72
CA VAL A 504 -0.61 1.45 -8.74
C VAL A 504 -1.07 2.30 -7.56
N GLN A 505 -1.92 3.31 -7.78
CA GLN A 505 -2.48 4.12 -6.70
C GLN A 505 -3.35 3.29 -5.76
N GLU A 506 -4.26 2.47 -6.28
CA GLU A 506 -5.07 1.55 -5.47
C GLU A 506 -4.19 0.53 -4.74
N ALA A 507 -3.11 0.05 -5.36
CA ALA A 507 -2.14 -0.85 -4.73
C ALA A 507 -1.49 -0.18 -3.52
N ILE A 508 -1.04 1.07 -3.67
CA ILE A 508 -0.48 1.86 -2.58
C ILE A 508 -1.52 2.07 -1.48
N GLU A 509 -2.77 2.38 -1.82
CA GLU A 509 -3.84 2.56 -0.83
C GLU A 509 -4.14 1.27 -0.06
N VAL A 510 -4.22 0.13 -0.74
CA VAL A 510 -4.39 -1.18 -0.10
C VAL A 510 -3.18 -1.53 0.76
N LEU A 511 -1.96 -1.26 0.30
CA LEU A 511 -0.75 -1.48 1.10
C LEU A 511 -0.69 -0.56 2.34
N CYS A 512 -1.16 0.68 2.23
CA CYS A 512 -1.29 1.60 3.35
C CYS A 512 -2.38 1.19 4.34
N GLN A 513 -3.45 0.53 3.87
CA GLN A 513 -4.55 0.03 4.69
C GLN A 513 -4.28 -1.35 5.28
N ARG A 514 -3.38 -2.15 4.68
CA ARG A 514 -2.87 -3.37 5.31
C ARG A 514 -2.08 -2.95 6.56
N GLU A 515 -2.67 -3.18 7.73
CA GLU A 515 -2.05 -2.93 9.03
C GLU A 515 -0.61 -3.48 9.04
N GLY A 516 0.38 -2.59 9.18
CA GLY A 516 1.79 -2.98 9.35
C GLY A 516 2.77 -2.62 8.25
N GLY A 517 2.40 -1.77 7.28
CA GLY A 517 3.35 -0.99 6.46
C GLY A 517 4.68 -1.68 6.17
N GLY A 518 4.66 -2.81 5.43
CA GLY A 518 5.87 -3.45 4.91
C GLY A 518 6.92 -3.96 5.92
N GLY A 519 6.58 -4.18 7.20
CA GLY A 519 7.49 -4.75 8.19
C GLY A 519 7.39 -6.28 8.34
N THR A 520 8.50 -6.96 8.66
CA THR A 520 8.63 -8.42 8.86
C THR A 520 7.88 -9.00 10.07
N CYS A 521 6.99 -8.23 10.71
CA CYS A 521 6.40 -8.58 11.99
C CYS A 521 5.13 -9.41 11.81
N THR A 522 4.89 -10.38 12.69
CA THR A 522 3.66 -11.18 12.71
C THR A 522 2.43 -10.32 12.99
N PHE A 523 2.58 -9.33 13.89
CA PHE A 523 1.55 -8.36 14.19
C PHE A 523 2.16 -6.96 14.26
N SER A 524 1.44 -5.97 13.75
CA SER A 524 1.76 -4.56 13.92
C SER A 524 0.66 -3.89 14.72
N VAL A 525 1.04 -3.15 15.75
CA VAL A 525 0.11 -2.59 16.74
C VAL A 525 0.25 -1.07 16.73
N ALA A 526 -0.89 -0.38 16.69
CA ALA A 526 -0.97 1.08 16.81
C ALA A 526 -1.68 1.49 18.11
N PRO A 527 -1.43 2.71 18.62
CA PRO A 527 -2.14 3.22 19.79
C PRO A 527 -3.65 3.23 19.55
N GLY A 528 -4.40 2.64 20.47
CA GLY A 528 -5.85 2.55 20.36
C GLY A 528 -6.46 1.70 21.47
N PRO A 529 -7.79 1.71 21.61
CA PRO A 529 -8.45 0.78 22.53
C PRO A 529 -8.16 -0.66 22.10
N ALA A 530 -8.08 -1.57 23.07
CA ALA A 530 -7.97 -3.02 22.84
C ALA A 530 -6.71 -3.51 22.09
N TRP A 531 -5.66 -2.69 21.98
CA TRP A 531 -4.40 -3.08 21.35
C TRP A 531 -3.79 -4.38 21.93
N GLN A 532 -4.04 -4.67 23.22
CA GLN A 532 -3.57 -5.86 23.92
C GLN A 532 -4.17 -7.18 23.42
N GLU A 533 -5.26 -7.14 22.65
CA GLU A 533 -5.92 -8.34 22.13
C GLU A 533 -5.05 -9.11 21.14
N VAL A 534 -4.01 -8.48 20.58
CA VAL A 534 -3.00 -9.12 19.73
C VAL A 534 -2.40 -10.38 20.38
N PHE A 535 -2.19 -10.36 21.71
CA PHE A 535 -1.60 -11.50 22.41
C PHE A 535 -2.54 -12.71 22.49
N ALA A 536 -3.85 -12.48 22.44
CA ALA A 536 -4.86 -13.55 22.44
C ALA A 536 -4.94 -14.27 21.09
N GLN A 537 -4.50 -13.63 20.00
CA GLN A 537 -4.45 -14.23 18.65
C GLN A 537 -3.31 -15.24 18.49
N ILE A 538 -2.32 -15.21 19.40
CA ILE A 538 -1.20 -16.14 19.40
C ILE A 538 -1.65 -17.43 20.11
N PRO A 539 -1.68 -18.59 19.44
CA PRO A 539 -2.04 -19.85 20.10
C PRO A 539 -0.99 -20.25 21.13
N ASP A 540 -1.35 -21.14 22.05
CA ASP A 540 -0.38 -21.69 23.01
C ASP A 540 0.74 -22.44 22.28
N GLY A 541 1.98 -22.19 22.68
CA GLY A 541 3.18 -22.62 21.96
C GLY A 541 3.48 -21.87 20.65
N GLY A 542 2.63 -20.92 20.24
CA GLY A 542 2.82 -20.10 19.04
C GLY A 542 3.94 -19.06 19.18
N ASN A 543 4.62 -18.79 18.07
CA ASN A 543 5.69 -17.78 17.97
C ASN A 543 5.16 -16.51 17.31
N ALA A 544 5.64 -15.34 17.71
CA ALA A 544 5.27 -14.09 17.07
C ALA A 544 6.32 -12.98 17.25
N GLU A 545 6.49 -12.15 16.22
CA GLU A 545 7.09 -10.83 16.34
C GLU A 545 5.98 -9.77 16.33
N ILE A 546 5.90 -8.97 17.40
CA ILE A 546 4.93 -7.89 17.57
C ILE A 546 5.67 -6.55 17.49
N CYS A 547 5.28 -5.71 16.53
CA CYS A 547 5.88 -4.42 16.29
C CYS A 547 4.93 -3.28 16.65
N PHE A 548 5.37 -2.43 17.57
CA PHE A 548 4.61 -1.29 18.05
C PHE A 548 5.03 -0.04 17.28
N THR A 549 4.05 0.67 16.73
CA THR A 549 4.29 2.02 16.21
C THR A 549 4.55 3.01 17.35
N ILE A 550 5.07 4.20 17.03
CA ILE A 550 5.31 5.25 18.02
C ILE A 550 3.99 5.72 18.66
N GLY A 551 3.96 5.93 19.98
CA GLY A 551 2.79 6.45 20.70
C GLY A 551 2.56 5.81 22.06
N ASP A 552 1.43 6.21 22.68
CA ASP A 552 1.04 5.82 24.03
C ASP A 552 -0.03 4.72 24.02
N TYR A 553 0.32 3.59 24.61
CA TYR A 553 -0.50 2.39 24.74
C TYR A 553 -1.01 2.31 26.18
N GLU A 554 -2.16 2.93 26.42
CA GLU A 554 -2.79 2.94 27.73
C GLU A 554 -3.35 1.55 28.10
N LEU A 555 -3.15 1.15 29.35
CA LEU A 555 -3.70 -0.06 29.96
C LEU A 555 -4.52 0.32 31.18
N ALA A 556 -5.79 -0.11 31.17
CA ALA A 556 -6.64 -0.03 32.36
C ALA A 556 -6.21 -1.07 33.41
N GLU A 557 -5.85 -2.27 32.95
CA GLU A 557 -5.43 -3.40 33.76
C GLU A 557 -4.16 -4.04 33.18
N PRO A 558 -3.32 -4.68 34.01
CA PRO A 558 -2.14 -5.39 33.53
C PRO A 558 -2.47 -6.53 32.55
N VAL A 559 -1.53 -6.83 31.66
CA VAL A 559 -1.68 -7.91 30.67
C VAL A 559 -0.82 -9.12 31.07
N VAL A 560 -1.44 -10.29 31.13
CA VAL A 560 -0.76 -11.57 31.36
C VAL A 560 -0.68 -12.34 30.05
N ILE A 561 0.54 -12.70 29.63
CA ILE A 561 0.86 -13.42 28.41
C ILE A 561 1.40 -14.79 28.81
N ALA A 562 0.56 -15.81 28.74
CA ALA A 562 0.86 -17.14 29.26
C ALA A 562 1.00 -18.19 28.15
N ASN A 563 1.88 -19.18 28.39
CA ASN A 563 2.02 -20.42 27.62
C ASN A 563 2.35 -20.22 26.13
N LYS A 564 3.08 -19.15 25.76
CA LYS A 564 3.47 -18.86 24.37
C LYS A 564 4.82 -19.47 24.00
N GLY A 565 5.11 -19.55 22.70
CA GLY A 565 6.39 -19.99 22.17
C GLY A 565 7.46 -18.90 22.31
N HIS A 566 8.16 -18.60 21.21
CA HIS A 566 9.18 -17.56 21.12
C HIS A 566 8.53 -16.23 20.71
N LEU A 567 8.61 -15.23 21.58
CA LEU A 567 8.03 -13.91 21.34
C LEU A 567 9.11 -12.83 21.22
N LYS A 568 8.91 -11.93 20.25
CA LYS A 568 9.72 -10.71 20.10
C LYS A 568 8.82 -9.49 20.08
N LEU A 569 9.05 -8.55 20.97
CA LEU A 569 8.36 -7.26 21.01
C LEU A 569 9.36 -6.17 20.61
N THR A 570 9.03 -5.40 19.57
CA THR A 570 9.87 -4.31 19.03
C THR A 570 9.08 -3.02 19.00
N GLY A 571 9.59 -1.94 19.59
CA GLY A 571 9.03 -0.60 19.44
C GLY A 571 9.84 0.31 18.50
N ALA A 572 9.44 1.58 18.42
CA ALA A 572 10.11 2.63 17.65
C ALA A 572 10.98 3.52 18.57
N GLY A 573 11.63 2.92 19.56
CA GLY A 573 12.39 3.60 20.62
C GLY A 573 11.51 4.04 21.80
N PHE A 574 12.05 4.89 22.68
CA PHE A 574 11.34 5.33 23.89
C PHE A 574 10.06 6.19 23.64
N GLY A 575 9.77 6.54 22.38
CA GLY A 575 8.50 7.14 21.98
C GLY A 575 7.33 6.12 21.92
N THR A 576 7.63 4.82 21.88
CA THR A 576 6.66 3.75 22.09
C THR A 576 6.55 3.49 23.59
N ARG A 577 5.40 3.81 24.20
CA ARG A 577 5.22 3.74 25.66
C ARG A 577 3.98 2.95 26.04
N ILE A 578 4.15 1.91 26.86
CA ILE A 578 3.03 1.15 27.43
C ILE A 578 2.79 1.61 28.86
N LEU A 579 1.59 2.11 29.14
CA LEU A 579 1.28 2.90 30.33
C LEU A 579 0.19 2.22 31.16
N ALA A 580 0.56 1.67 32.31
CA ALA A 580 -0.38 1.13 33.30
C ALA A 580 -0.37 2.05 34.54
N ARG A 581 -1.10 3.16 34.45
CA ARG A 581 -1.01 4.27 35.42
C ARG A 581 -1.52 3.96 36.82
N LYS A 582 -2.34 2.91 36.97
CA LYS A 582 -2.97 2.52 38.24
C LYS A 582 -2.53 1.14 38.72
N ALA A 583 -1.57 0.51 38.04
CA ALA A 583 -1.13 -0.84 38.37
C ALA A 583 0.38 -0.90 38.63
N GLU A 584 0.77 -1.94 39.36
CA GLU A 584 2.16 -2.27 39.72
C GLU A 584 2.91 -2.92 38.56
N THR A 585 2.20 -3.59 37.66
CA THR A 585 2.79 -4.31 36.52
C THR A 585 2.13 -3.89 35.21
N VAL A 586 2.92 -3.87 34.13
CA VAL A 586 2.47 -3.56 32.78
C VAL A 586 2.21 -4.87 32.04
N LEU A 587 3.27 -5.66 31.85
CA LEU A 587 3.22 -6.97 31.21
C LEU A 587 3.80 -8.05 32.12
N THR A 588 3.13 -9.19 32.18
CA THR A 588 3.62 -10.40 32.84
C THR A 588 3.67 -11.55 31.82
N PHE A 589 4.86 -12.10 31.59
CA PHE A 589 5.05 -13.31 30.78
C PHE A 589 5.12 -14.54 31.68
N GLN A 590 4.31 -15.56 31.40
CA GLN A 590 4.25 -16.79 32.20
C GLN A 590 4.44 -18.02 31.32
N ASN A 591 5.35 -18.93 31.71
CA ASN A 591 5.57 -20.21 31.03
C ASN A 591 5.82 -20.08 29.50
N CYS A 592 6.50 -19.02 29.06
CA CYS A 592 6.81 -18.81 27.64
C CYS A 592 8.20 -19.34 27.26
N ALA A 593 8.43 -19.71 26.00
CA ALA A 593 9.69 -20.33 25.59
C ALA A 593 10.89 -19.36 25.62
N ASP A 594 10.95 -18.36 24.74
CA ASP A 594 11.97 -17.30 24.79
C ASP A 594 11.32 -15.95 24.53
N ILE A 595 11.76 -14.90 25.22
CA ILE A 595 11.23 -13.55 25.07
C ILE A 595 12.33 -12.55 24.74
N ILE A 596 12.12 -11.77 23.69
CA ILE A 596 12.95 -10.62 23.33
C ILE A 596 12.08 -9.36 23.43
N VAL A 597 12.54 -8.35 24.16
CA VAL A 597 11.87 -7.03 24.22
C VAL A 597 12.89 -5.95 23.93
N ARG A 598 12.59 -5.08 22.96
CA ARG A 598 13.50 -4.01 22.55
C ARG A 598 12.81 -2.72 22.13
N ASP A 599 13.54 -1.62 22.26
CA ASP A 599 13.21 -0.32 21.69
C ASP A 599 11.84 0.24 22.14
N LEU A 600 11.50 0.16 23.43
CA LEU A 600 10.24 0.68 23.97
C LEU A 600 10.35 1.08 25.46
N ALA A 601 9.33 1.75 25.97
CA ALA A 601 9.21 2.10 27.38
C ALA A 601 7.95 1.53 28.03
N MET A 602 8.04 1.18 29.32
CA MET A 602 6.91 0.72 30.13
C MET A 602 6.86 1.49 31.45
N VAL A 603 5.67 1.96 31.82
CA VAL A 603 5.45 2.77 33.02
C VAL A 603 4.35 2.16 33.88
N ALA A 604 4.73 1.64 35.04
CA ALA A 604 3.80 1.24 36.10
C ALA A 604 3.61 2.41 37.09
N GLY A 605 2.36 2.84 37.28
CA GLY A 605 2.01 4.04 38.05
C GLY A 605 1.57 3.79 39.50
N ALA A 606 1.64 2.54 39.97
CA ALA A 606 1.41 2.17 41.36
C ALA A 606 2.53 1.25 41.87
N ALA A 607 2.68 1.21 43.19
CA ALA A 607 3.47 0.19 43.90
C ALA A 607 2.48 -0.59 44.78
N GLY A 608 2.56 -1.93 44.76
CA GLY A 608 1.54 -2.79 45.36
C GLY A 608 1.89 -3.19 46.77
N SER A 609 1.18 -2.69 47.79
CA SER A 609 1.22 -3.32 49.10
C SER A 609 0.13 -4.37 49.21
N GLY A 610 0.42 -5.61 48.83
CA GLY A 610 -0.45 -6.74 49.19
C GLY A 610 -0.55 -6.91 50.72
N GLU A 611 -1.54 -7.67 51.20
CA GLU A 611 -1.77 -7.93 52.63
C GLU A 611 -0.60 -8.65 53.36
N ASN A 612 0.41 -9.15 52.62
CA ASN A 612 1.63 -9.78 53.12
C ASN A 612 2.88 -9.16 52.46
N GLU A 613 4.00 -9.06 53.18
CA GLU A 613 5.28 -8.43 52.74
C GLU A 613 5.91 -9.01 51.44
N THR A 614 5.32 -10.05 50.84
CA THR A 614 5.80 -10.70 49.62
C THR A 614 4.80 -10.72 48.46
N SER A 615 3.55 -10.28 48.64
CA SER A 615 2.52 -10.35 47.60
C SER A 615 2.46 -9.13 46.66
N GLY A 616 3.40 -8.19 46.78
CA GLY A 616 3.56 -7.05 45.86
C GLY A 616 5.03 -6.68 45.70
N LEU A 617 5.75 -7.44 44.89
CA LEU A 617 7.10 -7.11 44.43
C LEU A 617 7.19 -7.35 42.92
N LEU A 618 6.08 -7.20 42.22
CA LEU A 618 6.01 -7.37 40.77
C LEU A 618 6.83 -6.30 40.07
N GLY A 619 7.33 -6.67 38.89
CA GLY A 619 8.01 -5.76 38.00
C GLY A 619 7.01 -4.99 37.15
N ALA A 620 7.33 -3.74 36.79
CA ALA A 620 6.70 -3.08 35.64
C ALA A 620 6.72 -4.03 34.42
N LEU A 621 7.81 -4.78 34.26
CA LEU A 621 7.90 -5.95 33.40
C LEU A 621 8.23 -7.19 34.25
N THR A 622 7.39 -8.23 34.18
CA THR A 622 7.54 -9.47 34.96
C THR A 622 7.66 -10.70 34.07
N PHE A 623 8.58 -11.60 34.42
CA PHE A 623 8.76 -12.91 33.80
C PHE A 623 8.68 -14.01 34.85
N GLU A 624 7.83 -15.01 34.61
CA GLU A 624 7.65 -16.16 35.48
C GLU A 624 7.82 -17.45 34.67
N ASN A 625 8.79 -18.28 35.06
CA ASN A 625 9.05 -19.58 34.44
C ASN A 625 9.23 -19.52 32.91
N CYS A 626 9.89 -18.48 32.40
CA CYS A 626 10.21 -18.35 30.98
C CYS A 626 11.61 -18.95 30.70
N GLY A 627 11.90 -19.35 29.46
CA GLY A 627 13.24 -19.80 29.06
C GLY A 627 14.24 -18.64 28.98
N SER A 628 14.75 -18.29 27.80
CA SER A 628 15.69 -17.16 27.67
C SER A 628 14.93 -15.83 27.58
N VAL A 629 15.44 -14.81 28.27
CA VAL A 629 14.87 -13.46 28.24
C VAL A 629 15.96 -12.47 27.86
N SER A 630 15.77 -11.75 26.76
CA SER A 630 16.67 -10.70 26.29
C SER A 630 15.97 -9.35 26.28
N LEU A 631 16.50 -8.39 27.02
CA LEU A 631 16.03 -7.01 27.08
C LEU A 631 17.13 -6.10 26.54
N ASP A 632 16.83 -5.34 25.48
CA ASP A 632 17.81 -4.43 24.86
C ASP A 632 17.18 -3.07 24.59
N THR A 633 17.80 -2.00 25.10
CA THR A 633 17.37 -0.62 24.80
C THR A 633 15.90 -0.39 25.19
N ILE A 634 15.51 -0.80 26.40
CA ILE A 634 14.18 -0.51 26.97
C ILE A 634 14.26 0.44 28.16
N SER A 635 13.15 1.12 28.45
CA SER A 635 13.00 1.96 29.64
C SER A 635 11.89 1.40 30.53
N LEU A 636 12.20 1.10 31.79
CA LEU A 636 11.22 0.59 32.77
C LEU A 636 11.07 1.57 33.94
N GLN A 637 9.83 1.79 34.38
CA GLN A 637 9.52 2.63 35.52
C GLN A 637 8.56 1.93 36.49
N CYS A 638 8.89 1.98 37.78
CA CYS A 638 7.99 1.60 38.88
C CYS A 638 7.79 2.78 39.84
N GLU A 639 6.65 2.87 40.51
CA GLU A 639 6.31 4.00 41.39
C GLU A 639 6.97 3.89 42.77
N ALA A 640 7.14 5.03 43.45
CA ALA A 640 7.66 5.10 44.82
C ALA A 640 6.66 4.64 45.89
N ASP A 641 7.18 4.08 46.98
CA ASP A 641 6.42 3.77 48.20
C ASP A 641 7.34 3.90 49.44
N VAL A 642 6.78 3.80 50.65
CA VAL A 642 7.52 3.84 51.91
C VAL A 642 8.35 2.58 52.12
N ILE A 643 7.82 1.44 51.71
CA ILE A 643 8.44 0.12 51.87
C ILE A 643 8.71 -0.49 50.49
N ARG A 644 9.47 -1.58 50.47
CA ARG A 644 9.75 -2.33 49.25
C ARG A 644 8.49 -3.07 48.81
N SER A 645 7.89 -2.63 47.71
CA SER A 645 6.57 -3.10 47.25
C SER A 645 6.42 -3.13 45.71
N ALA A 646 7.51 -2.94 44.97
CA ALA A 646 7.57 -3.02 43.52
C ALA A 646 9.03 -3.20 43.03
N ALA A 647 9.16 -3.66 41.79
CA ALA A 647 10.39 -3.62 41.02
C ALA A 647 10.15 -2.97 39.64
N CYS A 648 11.20 -2.46 38.99
CA CYS A 648 11.08 -2.15 37.55
C CYS A 648 11.07 -3.44 36.72
N LEU A 649 11.94 -4.39 37.05
CA LEU A 649 12.04 -5.69 36.40
C LEU A 649 12.01 -6.81 37.44
N ARG A 650 11.13 -7.80 37.23
CA ARG A 650 11.10 -9.04 38.01
C ARG A 650 11.24 -10.25 37.10
N MET A 651 12.13 -11.16 37.46
CA MET A 651 12.28 -12.47 36.83
C MET A 651 12.35 -13.54 37.91
N ILE A 652 11.45 -14.53 37.84
CA ILE A 652 11.43 -15.63 38.79
C ILE A 652 11.21 -16.96 38.07
N ASN A 653 12.03 -17.95 38.39
CA ASN A 653 11.84 -19.32 37.94
C ASN A 653 11.63 -20.26 39.12
N ASP A 654 10.69 -21.19 39.02
CA ASP A 654 10.49 -22.27 39.97
C ASP A 654 11.46 -23.42 39.65
N ASN A 655 12.42 -23.64 40.54
CA ASN A 655 13.44 -24.67 40.41
C ASN A 655 12.91 -26.10 40.63
N LYS A 656 11.63 -26.26 40.99
CA LYS A 656 10.97 -27.57 41.12
C LYS A 656 10.27 -28.03 39.83
N LEU A 657 10.13 -27.14 38.84
CA LEU A 657 9.56 -27.50 37.54
C LEU A 657 10.60 -28.30 36.73
N ALA A 658 10.20 -29.47 36.24
CA ALA A 658 11.08 -30.42 35.55
C ALA A 658 11.44 -30.04 34.09
N ASP A 659 11.34 -28.76 33.70
CA ASP A 659 11.66 -28.32 32.34
C ASP A 659 13.10 -27.79 32.23
N LEU A 660 13.90 -28.42 31.37
CA LEU A 660 15.29 -28.02 31.08
C LEU A 660 15.40 -26.60 30.49
N ARG A 661 14.30 -26.03 29.98
CA ARG A 661 14.25 -24.68 29.40
C ARG A 661 14.51 -23.57 30.42
N THR A 662 13.86 -23.61 31.59
CA THR A 662 14.05 -22.62 32.66
C THR A 662 15.38 -22.82 33.40
N LEU A 663 15.88 -24.06 33.45
CA LEU A 663 17.13 -24.44 34.12
C LEU A 663 18.42 -24.04 33.36
N ARG A 664 18.32 -23.57 32.10
CA ARG A 664 19.48 -23.15 31.28
C ARG A 664 19.30 -21.81 30.55
N GLY A 665 18.14 -21.16 30.73
CA GLY A 665 17.81 -19.90 30.08
C GLY A 665 18.83 -18.81 30.39
N LEU A 666 19.16 -18.01 29.38
CA LEU A 666 19.96 -16.80 29.55
C LEU A 666 19.02 -15.63 29.85
N ILE A 667 19.27 -14.94 30.95
CA ILE A 667 18.71 -13.63 31.26
C ILE A 667 19.77 -12.60 30.85
N ASP A 668 19.48 -11.85 29.80
CA ASP A 668 20.38 -10.86 29.22
C ASP A 668 19.70 -9.48 29.20
N VAL A 669 20.22 -8.55 29.99
CA VAL A 669 19.66 -7.20 30.12
C VAL A 669 20.76 -6.21 29.77
N ARG A 670 20.58 -5.50 28.65
CA ARG A 670 21.60 -4.61 28.10
C ARG A 670 21.05 -3.26 27.66
N ASN A 671 21.84 -2.20 27.78
CA ASN A 671 21.49 -0.84 27.30
C ASN A 671 20.15 -0.29 27.86
N CYS A 672 19.66 -0.83 28.98
CA CYS A 672 18.34 -0.48 29.51
C CYS A 672 18.41 0.68 30.51
N ARG A 673 17.30 1.40 30.65
CA ARG A 673 17.11 2.47 31.64
C ARG A 673 16.04 2.09 32.64
N PHE A 674 16.35 2.20 33.93
CA PHE A 674 15.44 1.89 35.03
C PHE A 674 15.20 3.16 35.85
N SER A 675 13.97 3.66 35.81
CA SER A 675 13.49 4.78 36.61
C SER A 675 12.80 4.24 37.87
N VAL A 676 13.59 4.04 38.92
CA VAL A 676 13.17 3.29 40.11
C VAL A 676 12.53 4.22 41.13
N GLY A 677 11.35 3.85 41.63
CA GLY A 677 10.70 4.57 42.72
C GLY A 677 11.51 4.52 44.02
N HIS A 678 11.27 5.48 44.91
CA HIS A 678 11.87 5.48 46.25
C HIS A 678 11.55 4.17 46.99
N ASN A 679 12.56 3.60 47.65
CA ASN A 679 12.51 2.32 48.36
C ASN A 679 12.11 1.09 47.53
N GLN A 680 12.16 1.18 46.19
CA GLN A 680 11.88 0.06 45.30
C GLN A 680 13.14 -0.62 44.76
N ILE A 681 12.94 -1.70 44.00
CA ILE A 681 14.02 -2.49 43.39
C ILE A 681 14.15 -2.12 41.91
N GLY A 682 15.38 -1.97 41.41
CA GLY A 682 15.64 -1.86 39.98
C GLY A 682 15.33 -3.17 39.24
N ALA A 683 16.13 -4.19 39.46
CA ALA A 683 15.93 -5.52 38.91
C ALA A 683 16.00 -6.60 40.01
N LEU A 684 15.00 -7.49 40.03
CA LEU A 684 14.93 -8.64 40.93
C LEU A 684 14.91 -9.93 40.11
N VAL A 685 15.98 -10.72 40.23
CA VAL A 685 16.10 -12.04 39.60
C VAL A 685 16.19 -13.11 40.67
N VAL A 686 15.30 -14.10 40.61
CA VAL A 686 15.24 -15.24 41.53
C VAL A 686 15.32 -16.54 40.74
N ASN A 687 16.31 -17.39 41.05
CA ASN A 687 16.59 -18.65 40.37
C ASN A 687 16.91 -18.50 38.86
N GLY A 688 17.77 -17.54 38.49
CA GLY A 688 18.21 -17.38 37.11
C GLY A 688 19.50 -18.17 36.85
N ALA A 689 19.50 -19.14 35.95
CA ALA A 689 20.67 -19.99 35.67
C ALA A 689 21.88 -19.19 35.16
N ARG A 690 21.68 -18.34 34.14
CA ARG A 690 22.71 -17.45 33.59
C ARG A 690 22.17 -16.02 33.55
N VAL A 691 22.77 -15.11 34.29
CA VAL A 691 22.26 -13.74 34.50
C VAL A 691 23.30 -12.71 34.12
N HIS A 692 23.02 -11.96 33.06
CA HIS A 692 23.87 -10.90 32.53
C HIS A 692 23.16 -9.55 32.61
N PHE A 693 23.81 -8.58 33.25
CA PHE A 693 23.45 -7.17 33.23
C PHE A 693 24.63 -6.37 32.69
N GLU A 694 24.47 -5.73 31.53
CA GLU A 694 25.53 -4.99 30.85
C GLU A 694 25.09 -3.59 30.41
N ASP A 695 25.92 -2.56 30.65
CA ASP A 695 25.69 -1.19 30.15
C ASP A 695 24.29 -0.59 30.48
N ASN A 696 23.73 -0.92 31.65
CA ASN A 696 22.42 -0.40 32.07
C ASN A 696 22.55 0.81 33.00
N LEU A 697 21.53 1.67 33.01
CA LEU A 697 21.38 2.79 33.92
C LEU A 697 20.20 2.56 34.89
N PHE A 698 20.48 2.45 36.18
CA PHE A 698 19.49 2.45 37.24
C PHE A 698 19.51 3.79 37.96
N GLN A 699 18.37 4.47 38.06
CA GLN A 699 18.29 5.78 38.68
C GLN A 699 17.04 5.90 39.53
N CYS A 700 17.21 6.32 40.79
CA CYS A 700 16.08 6.67 41.63
C CYS A 700 15.38 7.93 41.11
N GLN A 701 14.05 7.89 41.05
CA GLN A 701 13.22 9.06 40.77
C GLN A 701 13.45 10.15 41.82
N THR A 702 13.60 11.39 41.36
CA THR A 702 13.84 12.54 42.24
C THR A 702 12.55 13.08 42.87
N GLU A 703 11.42 12.89 42.21
CA GLU A 703 10.11 13.31 42.69
C GLU A 703 9.35 12.14 43.30
N ARG A 704 8.80 12.35 44.50
CA ARG A 704 7.84 11.45 45.15
C ARG A 704 6.66 12.25 45.70
N ARG A 705 5.52 11.62 45.94
CA ARG A 705 4.31 12.28 46.49
C ARG A 705 4.61 12.90 47.87
N SER A 706 3.96 14.00 48.23
CA SER A 706 4.16 14.68 49.52
C SER A 706 3.87 13.75 50.72
N THR A 707 2.94 12.81 50.57
CA THR A 707 2.60 11.77 51.55
C THR A 707 3.73 10.76 51.81
N LEU A 708 4.74 10.72 50.94
CA LEU A 708 5.94 9.89 51.05
C LEU A 708 7.18 10.70 51.49
N ARG A 709 7.02 12.01 51.77
CA ARG A 709 8.11 12.92 52.16
C ARG A 709 7.99 13.34 53.60
N PHE A 710 9.12 13.61 54.23
CA PHE A 710 9.21 14.23 55.53
C PHE A 710 9.29 15.78 55.42
N PRO A 711 8.72 16.54 56.37
CA PRO A 711 7.84 16.09 57.46
C PRO A 711 6.37 15.92 57.04
N GLY A 712 5.97 16.40 55.85
CA GLY A 712 4.56 16.50 55.43
C GLY A 712 3.77 15.18 55.46
N GLY A 713 4.39 14.06 55.11
CA GLY A 713 3.77 12.74 55.07
C GLY A 713 3.60 12.06 56.43
N LEU A 714 4.28 12.52 57.50
CA LEU A 714 4.19 11.88 58.82
C LEU A 714 2.77 11.85 59.38
N ARG A 715 1.94 12.86 59.04
CA ARG A 715 0.56 12.95 59.51
C ARG A 715 -0.38 12.00 58.75
N GLU A 716 -0.19 11.91 57.44
CA GLU A 716 -1.11 11.24 56.51
C GLU A 716 -0.73 9.78 56.24
N ASN A 717 0.53 9.40 56.44
CA ASN A 717 1.03 8.06 56.16
C ASN A 717 1.58 7.37 57.43
N LEU A 718 0.78 6.47 58.01
CA LEU A 718 1.15 5.72 59.22
C LEU A 718 2.36 4.79 59.01
N ARG A 719 2.54 4.25 57.80
CA ARG A 719 3.71 3.41 57.47
C ARG A 719 4.98 4.23 57.46
N LEU A 720 4.95 5.43 56.87
CA LEU A 720 6.09 6.35 56.88
C LEU A 720 6.47 6.73 58.31
N ARG A 721 5.48 7.06 59.15
CA ARG A 721 5.73 7.37 60.57
C ARG A 721 6.34 6.19 61.30
N ALA A 722 5.86 4.97 61.03
CA ALA A 722 6.43 3.76 61.62
C ALA A 722 7.89 3.52 61.20
N GLU A 723 8.25 3.72 59.93
CA GLU A 723 9.64 3.58 59.48
C GLU A 723 10.57 4.64 60.09
N VAL A 724 10.12 5.90 60.19
CA VAL A 724 10.91 6.96 60.86
C VAL A 724 11.10 6.63 62.35
N ARG A 725 10.06 6.14 63.03
CA ARG A 725 10.14 5.70 64.43
C ARG A 725 11.15 4.57 64.62
N ARG A 726 11.25 3.62 63.69
CA ARG A 726 12.23 2.52 63.74
C ARG A 726 13.69 2.97 63.65
N VAL A 727 13.97 4.19 63.18
CA VAL A 727 15.32 4.79 63.19
C VAL A 727 15.62 5.46 64.54
N ILE A 728 14.59 5.76 65.33
CA ILE A 728 14.73 6.36 66.67
C ILE A 728 14.83 5.25 67.73
N TRP A 729 13.99 4.24 67.61
CA TRP A 729 13.72 3.27 68.68
C TRP A 729 13.57 1.84 68.14
N GLY A 730 14.21 0.89 68.81
CA GLY A 730 14.30 -0.52 68.42
C GLY A 730 13.36 -1.46 69.19
N GLY A 731 12.53 -0.94 70.09
CA GLY A 731 11.64 -1.71 70.95
C GLY A 731 11.97 -1.60 72.44
N VAL A 732 11.07 -2.10 73.28
CA VAL A 732 11.25 -2.20 74.74
C VAL A 732 11.17 -3.65 75.22
N ARG A 733 11.96 -4.00 76.23
CA ARG A 733 11.84 -5.29 76.94
C ARG A 733 11.80 -5.10 78.45
N GLU A 734 11.01 -5.90 79.15
CA GLU A 734 10.98 -5.90 80.62
C GLU A 734 12.24 -6.56 81.18
N LEU A 735 12.90 -5.92 82.15
CA LEU A 735 14.08 -6.48 82.81
C LEU A 735 13.68 -7.54 83.83
N LYS A 736 14.37 -8.68 83.82
CA LYS A 736 14.18 -9.72 84.84
C LYS A 736 14.85 -9.30 86.15
N ARG A 737 14.29 -9.74 87.28
CA ARG A 737 14.81 -9.42 88.63
C ARG A 737 16.28 -9.86 88.76
N GLY A 738 17.20 -8.90 88.93
CA GLY A 738 18.65 -9.11 89.04
C GLY A 738 19.46 -8.84 87.76
N GLU A 739 18.81 -8.37 86.69
CA GLU A 739 19.45 -7.96 85.44
C GLU A 739 19.69 -6.44 85.44
N ASP A 740 20.88 -6.01 85.87
CA ASP A 740 21.21 -4.57 86.05
C ASP A 740 22.10 -3.98 84.93
N ASN A 741 22.58 -4.81 83.99
CA ASN A 741 23.45 -4.36 82.90
C ASN A 741 22.70 -4.33 81.54
N PRO A 742 22.47 -3.15 80.94
CA PRO A 742 21.91 -3.05 79.60
C PRO A 742 22.93 -3.44 78.53
N ALA A 743 22.46 -3.83 77.34
CA ALA A 743 23.32 -3.88 76.15
C ALA A 743 23.85 -2.46 75.81
N ASP A 744 24.94 -2.36 75.06
CA ASP A 744 25.59 -1.08 74.73
C ASP A 744 24.61 -0.07 74.07
N ASN A 745 23.57 -0.56 73.40
CA ASN A 745 22.50 0.22 72.75
C ASN A 745 21.17 0.27 73.54
N GLU A 746 21.07 -0.29 74.74
CA GLU A 746 19.90 -0.18 75.63
C GLU A 746 20.05 0.89 76.74
N GLN A 747 18.97 1.61 77.07
CA GLN A 747 18.86 2.51 78.23
C GLN A 747 17.73 2.05 79.15
N ILE A 748 17.96 2.03 80.47
CA ILE A 748 17.02 1.50 81.45
C ILE A 748 16.13 2.62 82.00
N PHE A 749 14.81 2.41 81.98
CA PHE A 749 13.82 3.31 82.55
C PHE A 749 12.95 2.58 83.57
N ARG A 750 12.69 3.24 84.71
CA ARG A 750 11.72 2.76 85.70
C ARG A 750 10.37 3.40 85.44
N LEU A 751 9.39 2.58 85.06
CA LEU A 751 8.02 3.00 84.76
C LEU A 751 7.08 2.32 85.77
N GLY A 752 6.61 3.09 86.76
CA GLY A 752 5.89 2.55 87.92
C GLY A 752 6.79 1.66 88.79
N ASP A 753 6.36 0.42 89.03
CA ASP A 753 7.06 -0.56 89.88
C ASP A 753 8.02 -1.48 89.10
N ARG A 754 8.16 -1.31 87.78
CA ARG A 754 8.94 -2.18 86.89
C ARG A 754 10.03 -1.41 86.16
N SER A 755 11.06 -2.12 85.69
CA SER A 755 12.17 -1.55 84.92
C SER A 755 12.18 -2.14 83.52
N TYR A 756 12.39 -1.28 82.52
CA TYR A 756 12.36 -1.65 81.11
C TYR A 756 13.63 -1.18 80.43
N ALA A 757 14.21 -2.04 79.58
CA ALA A 757 15.32 -1.69 78.71
C ALA A 757 14.78 -1.23 77.35
N VAL A 758 15.11 0.01 76.99
CA VAL A 758 14.71 0.65 75.74
C VAL A 758 15.87 0.59 74.76
N THR A 759 15.67 -0.03 73.60
CA THR A 759 16.70 -0.12 72.56
C THR A 759 16.75 1.18 71.77
N ILE A 760 17.91 1.83 71.77
CA ILE A 760 18.16 3.09 71.07
C ILE A 760 18.97 2.79 69.82
N ILE A 761 18.43 3.16 68.66
CA ILE A 761 19.06 2.86 67.36
C ILE A 761 20.17 3.87 67.04
N ASP A 762 19.90 5.16 67.23
CA ASP A 762 20.88 6.22 67.04
C ASP A 762 21.46 6.72 68.37
N SER A 763 22.75 6.51 68.58
CA SER A 763 23.45 6.89 69.83
C SER A 763 23.41 8.39 70.13
N ARG A 764 23.18 9.26 69.14
CA ARG A 764 23.04 10.71 69.35
C ARG A 764 21.80 11.03 70.19
N LEU A 765 20.75 10.20 70.11
CA LEU A 765 19.55 10.37 70.94
C LEU A 765 19.84 10.23 72.44
N ARG A 766 20.87 9.47 72.82
CA ARG A 766 21.35 9.40 74.22
C ARG A 766 22.04 10.70 74.63
N GLN A 767 22.90 11.23 73.77
CA GLN A 767 23.58 12.50 74.03
C GLN A 767 22.58 13.65 74.20
N LEU A 768 21.47 13.60 73.45
CA LEU A 768 20.37 14.55 73.53
C LEU A 768 19.42 14.31 74.71
N LYS A 769 19.62 13.24 75.51
CA LYS A 769 18.73 12.80 76.58
C LYS A 769 17.26 12.68 76.12
N PHE A 770 17.06 12.19 74.90
CA PHE A 770 15.75 12.17 74.25
C PHE A 770 14.72 11.36 75.06
N PHE A 771 15.08 10.13 75.42
CA PHE A 771 14.18 9.23 76.14
C PHE A 771 13.96 9.64 77.60
N ASP A 772 14.95 10.29 78.25
CA ASP A 772 14.76 10.87 79.59
C ASP A 772 13.69 11.98 79.56
N GLN A 773 13.79 12.92 78.62
CA GLN A 773 12.79 13.99 78.43
C GLN A 773 11.42 13.44 78.03
N LEU A 774 11.39 12.36 77.25
CA LEU A 774 10.16 11.71 76.83
C LEU A 774 9.39 11.13 78.03
N VAL A 775 10.09 10.47 78.97
CA VAL A 775 9.48 9.94 80.21
C VAL A 775 9.07 11.05 81.19
N GLU A 776 9.77 12.19 81.18
CA GLU A 776 9.38 13.37 81.99
C GLU A 776 8.12 14.07 81.46
N ILE A 777 7.94 14.14 80.13
CA ILE A 777 6.85 14.90 79.49
C ILE A 777 5.56 14.07 79.40
N PHE A 778 5.67 12.77 79.08
CA PHE A 778 4.52 11.89 78.87
C PHE A 778 4.30 10.98 80.09
N SER A 779 3.12 11.05 80.71
CA SER A 779 2.81 10.26 81.91
C SER A 779 2.78 8.73 81.64
N PRO A 780 3.56 7.91 82.38
CA PRO A 780 3.60 6.45 82.19
C PRO A 780 2.52 5.68 82.97
N GLU A 781 1.46 6.33 83.47
CA GLU A 781 0.42 5.73 84.33
C GLU A 781 -0.28 4.48 83.76
N ARG A 782 -0.22 4.27 82.44
CA ARG A 782 -0.86 3.14 81.75
C ARG A 782 0.04 1.92 81.57
N VAL A 783 1.34 2.02 81.91
CA VAL A 783 2.32 0.95 81.71
C VAL A 783 2.18 -0.10 82.81
N ARG A 784 1.89 -1.36 82.43
CA ARG A 784 1.64 -2.49 83.35
C ARG A 784 2.46 -3.74 82.99
N ASP A 785 2.85 -3.87 81.74
CA ASP A 785 3.59 -4.98 81.14
C ASP A 785 4.39 -4.49 79.93
N GLU A 786 5.22 -5.36 79.35
CA GLU A 786 6.04 -5.05 78.17
C GLU A 786 5.22 -4.52 76.98
N ARG A 787 4.02 -5.06 76.74
CA ARG A 787 3.14 -4.62 75.65
C ARG A 787 2.66 -3.18 75.85
N THR A 788 2.18 -2.85 77.03
CA THR A 788 1.71 -1.49 77.35
C THR A 788 2.88 -0.50 77.46
N ALA A 789 4.09 -0.96 77.77
CA ALA A 789 5.32 -0.17 77.66
C ALA A 789 5.67 0.14 76.20
N GLU A 790 5.58 -0.86 75.31
CA GLU A 790 5.78 -0.70 73.86
C GLU A 790 4.77 0.32 73.29
N GLU A 791 3.48 0.17 73.62
CA GLU A 791 2.42 1.11 73.23
C GLU A 791 2.68 2.54 73.75
N TYR A 792 3.14 2.68 75.00
CA TYR A 792 3.50 3.99 75.60
C TYR A 792 4.63 4.68 74.83
N PHE A 793 5.77 4.00 74.61
CA PHE A 793 6.90 4.59 73.88
C PHE A 793 6.53 4.87 72.43
N GLN A 794 5.76 3.98 71.80
CA GLN A 794 5.25 4.16 70.45
C GLN A 794 4.43 5.46 70.32
N ASP A 795 3.44 5.66 71.19
CA ASP A 795 2.57 6.84 71.18
C ASP A 795 3.35 8.12 71.52
N ALA A 796 4.23 8.07 72.51
CA ALA A 796 5.03 9.22 72.91
C ALA A 796 5.99 9.68 71.79
N ILE A 797 6.68 8.73 71.15
CA ILE A 797 7.56 9.04 70.00
C ILE A 797 6.74 9.58 68.82
N ASP A 798 5.58 9.01 68.52
CA ASP A 798 4.71 9.52 67.44
C ASP A 798 4.24 10.95 67.69
N ASN A 799 3.89 11.27 68.94
CA ASN A 799 3.52 12.64 69.31
C ASN A 799 4.67 13.63 69.11
N VAL A 800 5.90 13.22 69.45
CA VAL A 800 7.09 14.04 69.24
C VAL A 800 7.44 14.15 67.75
N LEU A 801 7.29 13.09 66.95
CA LEU A 801 7.48 13.14 65.49
C LEU A 801 6.50 14.09 64.81
N LEU A 802 5.25 14.16 65.28
CA LEU A 802 4.26 15.10 64.77
C LEU A 802 4.45 16.53 65.29
N LYS A 803 5.12 16.70 66.43
CA LYS A 803 5.40 17.99 67.08
C LYS A 803 6.82 18.02 67.68
N PRO A 804 7.86 18.15 66.85
CA PRO A 804 9.26 18.01 67.28
C PRO A 804 9.68 19.00 68.37
N ALA A 805 9.05 20.18 68.42
CA ALA A 805 9.31 21.23 69.40
C ALA A 805 8.93 20.86 70.85
N ILE A 806 8.20 19.74 71.08
CA ILE A 806 7.89 19.24 72.42
C ILE A 806 9.18 18.91 73.20
N ILE A 807 10.21 18.42 72.51
CA ILE A 807 11.52 18.13 73.08
C ILE A 807 12.53 19.08 72.42
N PRO A 808 12.96 20.18 73.08
CA PRO A 808 13.79 21.22 72.44
C PRO A 808 15.09 20.70 71.81
N ASN A 809 15.74 19.72 72.46
CA ASN A 809 16.98 19.11 71.96
C ASN A 809 16.74 18.11 70.82
N PHE A 810 15.50 17.69 70.56
CA PHE A 810 15.15 16.81 69.45
C PHE A 810 14.89 17.56 68.14
N ALA A 811 14.43 18.82 68.20
CA ALA A 811 14.12 19.59 67.00
C ALA A 811 15.30 19.71 66.00
N PRO A 812 16.56 19.99 66.43
CA PRO A 812 17.70 19.99 65.51
C PRO A 812 18.02 18.62 64.92
N TYR A 813 17.82 17.54 65.69
CA TYR A 813 17.98 16.16 65.20
C TYR A 813 16.90 15.80 64.17
N PHE A 814 15.66 16.24 64.40
CA PHE A 814 14.56 16.07 63.48
C PHE A 814 14.82 16.82 62.15
N GLU A 815 15.31 18.05 62.19
CA GLU A 815 15.71 18.79 60.97
C GLU A 815 16.84 18.11 60.19
N LEU A 816 17.76 17.45 60.89
CA LEU A 816 18.79 16.61 60.26
C LEU A 816 18.18 15.39 59.55
N LEU A 817 17.14 14.77 60.14
CA LEU A 817 16.36 13.73 59.46
C LEU A 817 15.57 14.29 58.25
N VAL A 818 15.02 15.51 58.32
CA VAL A 818 14.38 16.17 57.14
C VAL A 818 15.39 16.27 56.01
N THR A 819 16.57 16.80 56.31
CA THR A 819 17.60 17.07 55.31
C THR A 819 18.14 15.77 54.71
N ALA A 820 18.13 14.69 55.49
CA ALA A 820 18.57 13.35 55.07
C ALA A 820 17.51 12.55 54.29
N ASP A 821 16.26 13.01 54.22
CA ASP A 821 15.15 12.32 53.55
C ASP A 821 15.17 12.52 52.03
N LEU A 822 16.30 12.14 51.42
CA LEU A 822 16.51 12.15 49.99
C LEU A 822 16.01 10.84 49.36
N PRO A 823 15.46 10.88 48.13
CA PRO A 823 15.02 9.69 47.44
C PRO A 823 16.22 8.80 47.08
N ALA A 824 16.08 7.54 47.46
CA ALA A 824 16.99 6.45 47.10
C ALA A 824 16.17 5.21 46.72
N LEU A 825 16.68 4.44 45.75
CA LEU A 825 16.19 3.10 45.46
C LEU A 825 16.69 2.16 46.56
N TYR A 826 15.89 1.16 46.94
CA TYR A 826 16.29 0.24 48.01
C TYR A 826 17.42 -0.66 47.53
N GLN A 827 17.25 -1.26 46.34
CA GLN A 827 18.22 -2.16 45.72
C GLN A 827 18.31 -1.91 44.22
N GLY A 828 19.52 -1.84 43.66
CA GLY A 828 19.74 -1.68 42.22
C GLY A 828 19.49 -2.99 41.48
N ILE A 829 20.45 -3.92 41.56
CA ILE A 829 20.37 -5.25 40.94
C ILE A 829 20.38 -6.30 42.06
N VAL A 830 19.36 -7.16 42.08
CA VAL A 830 19.21 -8.24 43.06
C VAL A 830 19.19 -9.58 42.33
N ILE A 831 20.10 -10.46 42.72
CA ILE A 831 20.14 -11.84 42.22
C ILE A 831 20.10 -12.76 43.45
N GLY A 832 19.05 -13.57 43.55
CA GLY A 832 18.82 -14.44 44.69
C GLY A 832 18.21 -15.78 44.33
N GLY A 833 17.82 -16.53 45.37
CA GLY A 833 17.29 -17.88 45.23
C GLY A 833 18.33 -18.98 45.41
N GLU A 834 18.01 -20.18 44.93
CA GLU A 834 18.79 -21.41 45.10
C GLU A 834 19.70 -21.73 43.91
N GLU A 835 19.49 -21.04 42.78
CA GLU A 835 20.16 -21.26 41.50
C GLU A 835 20.65 -19.94 40.88
N ALA A 836 21.95 -19.84 40.61
CA ALA A 836 22.54 -19.00 39.56
C ALA A 836 23.92 -19.54 39.23
N GLU A 837 24.08 -20.21 38.09
CA GLU A 837 25.34 -20.84 37.69
C GLU A 837 26.36 -19.80 37.21
N GLU A 838 25.90 -18.80 36.45
CA GLU A 838 26.74 -17.74 35.91
C GLU A 838 26.09 -16.38 36.16
N VAL A 839 26.83 -15.46 36.78
CA VAL A 839 26.40 -14.09 36.99
C VAL A 839 27.45 -13.12 36.46
N ARG A 840 27.04 -12.23 35.57
CA ARG A 840 27.86 -11.14 35.04
C ARG A 840 27.13 -9.82 35.22
N VAL A 841 27.73 -8.90 35.98
CA VAL A 841 27.23 -7.54 36.15
C VAL A 841 28.35 -6.60 35.70
N LEU A 842 28.22 -6.08 34.49
CA LEU A 842 29.30 -5.41 33.76
C LEU A 842 28.90 -3.97 33.39
N ASN A 843 29.75 -2.99 33.67
CA ASN A 843 29.62 -1.61 33.16
C ASN A 843 28.28 -0.90 33.47
N ASN A 844 27.53 -1.35 34.49
CA ASN A 844 26.27 -0.72 34.85
C ASN A 844 26.51 0.53 35.70
N THR A 845 25.62 1.51 35.58
CA THR A 845 25.58 2.70 36.43
C THR A 845 24.33 2.66 37.31
N ILE A 846 24.51 2.68 38.64
CA ILE A 846 23.43 2.67 39.62
C ILE A 846 23.50 3.97 40.43
N ILE A 847 22.46 4.80 40.34
CA ILE A 847 22.43 6.14 40.90
C ILE A 847 21.40 6.23 42.03
N ASN A 848 21.88 6.64 43.21
CA ASN A 848 21.11 6.86 44.44
C ASN A 848 20.52 5.58 45.03
N ALA A 849 21.37 4.58 45.30
CA ALA A 849 20.97 3.29 45.86
C ALA A 849 21.30 3.17 47.35
N LEU A 850 20.38 2.60 48.15
CA LEU A 850 20.75 2.14 49.49
C LEU A 850 21.65 0.89 49.40
N GLN A 851 21.31 -0.01 48.49
CA GLN A 851 22.10 -1.19 48.13
C GLN A 851 22.30 -1.23 46.61
N GLY A 852 23.53 -1.21 46.12
CA GLY A 852 23.81 -1.19 44.69
C GLY A 852 23.53 -2.54 44.02
N ILE A 853 24.49 -3.45 44.14
CA ILE A 853 24.40 -4.82 43.60
C ILE A 853 24.29 -5.77 44.79
N HIS A 854 23.26 -6.60 44.82
CA HIS A 854 23.01 -7.59 45.86
C HIS A 854 22.92 -8.98 45.25
N LEU A 855 23.90 -9.84 45.55
CA LEU A 855 23.87 -11.25 45.19
C LEU A 855 23.70 -12.08 46.47
N GLY A 856 22.48 -12.54 46.73
CA GLY A 856 22.12 -13.22 47.98
C GLY A 856 21.49 -14.58 47.70
N GLN A 857 22.32 -15.59 47.45
CA GLN A 857 21.83 -16.96 47.27
C GLN A 857 21.62 -17.66 48.62
N SER A 858 20.46 -18.30 48.78
CA SER A 858 20.11 -19.06 49.98
C SER A 858 19.24 -20.25 49.63
N ARG A 859 19.41 -21.38 50.34
CA ARG A 859 18.55 -22.56 50.27
C ARG A 859 17.84 -22.74 51.61
N ARG A 860 16.50 -22.76 51.60
CA ARG A 860 15.71 -22.77 52.85
C ARG A 860 15.90 -24.03 53.72
N ASN A 861 16.36 -25.14 53.13
CA ASN A 861 16.48 -26.45 53.79
C ASN A 861 17.88 -27.09 53.69
N GLN A 862 18.93 -26.31 53.44
CA GLN A 862 20.28 -26.86 53.31
C GLN A 862 20.90 -27.16 54.70
N PRO A 863 21.48 -28.35 54.94
CA PRO A 863 22.27 -28.61 56.14
C PRO A 863 23.44 -27.63 56.23
N SER A 864 23.75 -27.15 57.44
CA SER A 864 24.93 -26.32 57.69
C SER A 864 26.19 -27.03 57.14
N GLY A 865 26.87 -26.42 56.17
CA GLY A 865 28.11 -26.92 55.58
C GLY A 865 28.02 -27.53 54.17
N GLU A 866 26.84 -27.62 53.54
CA GLU A 866 26.75 -28.00 52.13
C GLU A 866 26.83 -26.80 51.17
N ARG A 867 27.50 -26.99 50.02
CA ARG A 867 27.75 -25.95 49.02
C ARG A 867 26.52 -25.66 48.17
N LEU A 868 26.32 -24.41 47.76
CA LEU A 868 25.51 -24.10 46.58
C LEU A 868 26.27 -24.53 45.32
N LYS A 869 25.60 -25.19 44.39
CA LYS A 869 26.23 -25.70 43.16
C LYS A 869 26.70 -24.51 42.28
N SER A 870 27.96 -24.54 41.87
CA SER A 870 28.58 -23.85 40.72
C SER A 870 28.20 -22.40 40.35
N THR A 871 28.19 -21.44 41.29
CA THR A 871 28.03 -19.99 40.96
C THR A 871 29.38 -19.33 40.62
N VAL A 872 29.57 -18.90 39.36
CA VAL A 872 30.67 -18.04 38.92
C VAL A 872 30.18 -16.60 38.80
N VAL A 873 30.78 -15.69 39.58
CA VAL A 873 30.36 -14.28 39.68
C VAL A 873 31.44 -13.35 39.14
N HIS A 874 31.07 -12.52 38.18
CA HIS A 874 31.87 -11.43 37.64
C HIS A 874 31.15 -10.10 37.84
N ILE A 875 31.70 -9.21 38.67
CA ILE A 875 31.21 -7.84 38.84
C ILE A 875 32.32 -6.88 38.43
N GLN A 876 32.19 -6.27 37.26
CA GLN A 876 33.26 -5.47 36.67
C GLN A 876 32.80 -4.16 36.06
N GLY A 877 33.57 -3.08 36.27
CA GLY A 877 33.35 -1.82 35.56
C GLY A 877 32.12 -1.03 36.01
N ASN A 878 31.42 -1.44 37.06
CA ASN A 878 30.18 -0.79 37.47
C ASN A 878 30.46 0.47 38.28
N THR A 879 29.57 1.45 38.14
CA THR A 879 29.54 2.66 38.97
C THR A 879 28.33 2.65 39.88
N VAL A 880 28.52 2.75 41.19
CA VAL A 880 27.42 2.78 42.17
C VAL A 880 27.52 4.04 43.03
N TYR A 881 26.54 4.93 42.89
CA TYR A 881 26.32 6.05 43.79
C TYR A 881 25.34 5.65 44.89
N SER A 882 25.88 5.27 46.03
CA SER A 882 25.09 4.92 47.19
C SER A 882 24.56 6.16 47.90
N ARG A 883 23.29 6.13 48.27
CA ARG A 883 22.61 7.15 49.05
C ARG A 883 21.83 6.50 50.17
N ILE A 884 22.08 6.95 51.38
CA ILE A 884 21.31 6.55 52.55
C ILE A 884 20.19 7.57 52.73
N THR A 885 18.99 7.07 52.99
CA THR A 885 17.80 7.88 53.26
C THR A 885 17.48 7.85 54.76
N ALA A 886 16.76 8.84 55.27
CA ALA A 886 16.50 9.03 56.70
C ALA A 886 15.77 7.86 57.39
N THR A 887 15.10 6.98 56.63
CA THR A 887 14.35 5.81 57.12
C THR A 887 15.14 4.49 57.08
N ALA A 888 16.40 4.51 56.61
CA ALA A 888 17.23 3.31 56.59
C ALA A 888 17.72 2.94 57.99
N ASN A 889 17.63 1.66 58.38
CA ASN A 889 17.86 1.25 59.78
C ASN A 889 18.77 0.03 60.01
N ARG A 890 19.20 -0.72 58.98
CA ARG A 890 20.00 -1.94 59.24
C ARG A 890 21.26 -2.11 58.37
N GLU A 891 21.25 -1.91 57.04
CA GLU A 891 22.46 -2.16 56.21
C GLU A 891 22.47 -1.36 54.90
N ALA A 892 23.65 -0.87 54.47
CA ALA A 892 23.85 -0.23 53.17
C ALA A 892 25.18 -0.69 52.54
N TYR A 893 25.19 -0.94 51.23
CA TYR A 893 26.41 -1.36 50.55
C TYR A 893 26.41 -1.06 49.06
N GLY A 894 27.61 -0.85 48.50
CA GLY A 894 27.78 -0.73 47.05
C GLY A 894 27.58 -2.08 46.36
N ILE A 895 28.27 -3.11 46.82
CA ILE A 895 28.19 -4.49 46.33
C ILE A 895 28.11 -5.44 47.52
N TYR A 896 27.11 -6.31 47.54
CA TYR A 896 26.99 -7.43 48.47
C TYR A 896 27.07 -8.75 47.74
N ILE A 897 27.92 -9.65 48.25
CA ILE A 897 28.04 -11.02 47.79
C ILE A 897 27.83 -11.98 48.96
N GLY A 898 26.83 -12.83 48.80
CA GLY A 898 26.52 -13.97 49.64
C GLY A 898 27.37 -15.19 49.29
N ASN A 899 26.73 -16.37 49.36
CA ASN A 899 27.32 -17.64 48.97
C ASN A 899 27.68 -17.68 47.47
N CYS A 900 28.90 -18.10 47.09
CA CYS A 900 29.32 -18.31 45.70
C CYS A 900 30.54 -19.25 45.59
N ASP A 901 30.84 -19.80 44.39
CA ASP A 901 31.99 -20.71 44.20
C ASP A 901 33.25 -20.01 43.69
N SER A 902 33.09 -19.09 42.73
CA SER A 902 34.19 -18.32 42.18
C SER A 902 33.77 -16.86 42.07
N LEU A 903 34.50 -15.97 42.73
CA LEU A 903 34.21 -14.55 42.78
C LEU A 903 35.30 -13.71 42.11
N HIS A 904 34.91 -12.82 41.22
CA HIS A 904 35.77 -11.82 40.60
C HIS A 904 35.10 -10.44 40.63
N ILE A 905 35.64 -9.51 41.43
CA ILE A 905 35.17 -8.12 41.54
C ILE A 905 36.31 -7.19 41.12
N GLU A 906 36.15 -6.47 40.02
CA GLU A 906 37.22 -5.64 39.47
C GLU A 906 36.78 -4.32 38.83
N ARG A 907 37.55 -3.23 39.00
CA ARG A 907 37.33 -1.94 38.33
C ARG A 907 35.96 -1.33 38.59
N ASN A 908 35.38 -1.54 39.77
CA ASN A 908 34.13 -0.89 40.15
C ASN A 908 34.42 0.43 40.87
N ASN A 909 33.61 1.45 40.60
CA ASN A 909 33.66 2.75 41.27
C ASN A 909 32.44 2.91 42.17
N LEU A 910 32.64 2.88 43.48
CA LEU A 910 31.58 2.91 44.48
C LEU A 910 31.73 4.20 45.27
N LEU A 911 30.76 5.10 45.18
CA LEU A 911 30.77 6.37 45.90
C LEU A 911 29.56 6.44 46.82
N ARG A 912 29.74 6.85 48.07
CA ARG A 912 28.64 7.11 49.00
C ARG A 912 28.47 8.61 49.21
N GLN A 913 27.25 9.13 49.05
CA GLN A 913 26.93 10.46 49.56
C GLN A 913 26.92 10.42 51.10
N GLN A 914 27.90 11.08 51.74
CA GLN A 914 28.01 11.10 53.21
C GLN A 914 26.88 11.95 53.83
N ILE A 915 26.19 11.37 54.80
CA ILE A 915 25.17 12.05 55.61
C ILE A 915 25.45 11.73 57.08
N ALA A 916 25.48 12.76 57.93
CA ALA A 916 25.81 12.67 59.36
C ALA A 916 24.88 11.77 60.19
N ALA A 917 23.78 11.25 59.60
CA ALA A 917 22.73 10.50 60.30
C ALA A 917 22.93 8.98 60.38
N THR A 918 24.09 8.46 59.98
CA THR A 918 24.21 7.06 59.51
C THR A 918 25.34 6.26 60.17
N GLU A 919 25.95 6.79 61.23
CA GLU A 919 27.11 6.20 61.91
C GLU A 919 26.84 4.82 62.54
N HIS A 920 25.57 4.49 62.82
CA HIS A 920 25.16 3.23 63.44
C HIS A 920 24.95 2.08 62.44
N MET A 921 24.99 2.34 61.14
CA MET A 921 24.74 1.31 60.11
C MET A 921 26.05 0.62 59.68
N LEU A 922 25.96 -0.66 59.35
CA LEU A 922 27.03 -1.34 58.60
C LEU A 922 27.01 -0.81 57.17
N ILE A 923 28.06 -0.06 56.80
CA ILE A 923 28.15 0.59 55.49
C ILE A 923 29.47 0.24 54.82
N SER A 924 29.40 -0.64 53.82
CA SER A 924 30.59 -1.20 53.16
C SER A 924 30.54 -0.97 51.65
N GLY A 925 31.66 -0.61 51.04
CA GLY A 925 31.75 -0.51 49.57
C GLY A 925 31.48 -1.87 48.95
N VAL A 926 32.39 -2.81 49.20
CA VAL A 926 32.24 -4.23 48.87
C VAL A 926 32.07 -5.03 50.15
N PHE A 927 30.95 -5.74 50.30
CA PHE A 927 30.65 -6.62 51.41
C PHE A 927 30.51 -8.06 50.93
N VAL A 928 31.39 -8.95 51.39
CA VAL A 928 31.34 -10.37 51.07
C VAL A 928 31.12 -11.17 52.34
N GLN A 929 30.04 -11.95 52.39
CA GLN A 929 29.69 -12.76 53.55
C GLN A 929 29.08 -14.10 53.12
N GLY A 930 29.42 -15.18 53.80
CA GLY A 930 28.83 -16.51 53.54
C GLY A 930 29.86 -17.57 53.11
N ILE A 931 29.37 -18.67 52.55
CA ILE A 931 30.17 -19.82 52.11
C ILE A 931 30.77 -19.50 50.74
N LEU A 932 32.07 -19.22 50.72
CA LEU A 932 32.84 -18.91 49.50
C LEU A 932 33.63 -20.13 49.01
N GLY A 933 33.71 -20.30 47.69
CA GLY A 933 34.50 -21.36 47.08
C GLY A 933 36.01 -21.09 47.07
N LYS A 934 36.75 -21.91 46.30
CA LYS A 934 38.22 -21.90 46.33
C LYS A 934 38.85 -20.63 45.76
N ARG A 935 38.13 -19.85 44.96
CA ARG A 935 38.69 -18.70 44.23
C ARG A 935 37.91 -17.42 44.52
N MET A 936 38.62 -16.40 44.98
CA MET A 936 38.09 -15.04 45.15
C MET A 936 39.16 -14.03 44.75
N ILE A 937 38.81 -13.08 43.88
CA ILE A 937 39.67 -11.97 43.47
C ILE A 937 38.86 -10.68 43.60
N ILE A 938 39.33 -9.75 44.44
CA ILE A 938 38.78 -8.40 44.59
C ILE A 938 39.93 -7.42 44.34
N ARG A 939 39.92 -6.70 43.23
CA ARG A 939 41.02 -5.79 42.85
C ARG A 939 40.62 -4.58 42.04
N HIS A 940 41.44 -3.53 42.07
CA HIS A 940 41.24 -2.32 41.27
C HIS A 940 39.87 -1.64 41.49
N ASN A 941 39.25 -1.82 42.67
CA ASN A 941 38.00 -1.14 42.99
C ASN A 941 38.30 0.16 43.75
N GLU A 942 37.50 1.18 43.48
CA GLU A 942 37.54 2.48 44.15
C GLU A 942 36.30 2.61 45.04
N THR A 943 36.51 2.91 46.31
CA THR A 943 35.42 3.09 47.29
C THR A 943 35.58 4.42 48.01
N GLU A 944 34.65 5.34 47.81
CA GLU A 944 34.69 6.66 48.45
C GLU A 944 33.63 6.79 49.53
N ALA A 945 34.07 7.25 50.71
CA ALA A 945 33.24 7.62 51.83
C ALA A 945 32.36 6.48 52.38
N TYR A 946 32.81 5.22 52.34
CA TYR A 946 32.18 4.11 53.08
C TYR A 946 32.84 3.89 54.44
N SER A 947 32.16 3.23 55.39
CA SER A 947 32.75 2.89 56.70
C SER A 947 33.82 1.80 56.56
N SER A 948 33.67 0.91 55.57
CA SER A 948 34.74 0.03 55.11
C SER A 948 34.77 -0.01 53.57
N GLY A 949 35.96 -0.01 52.98
CA GLY A 949 36.09 -0.11 51.52
C GLY A 949 35.76 -1.53 51.02
N VAL A 950 36.48 -2.51 51.54
CA VAL A 950 36.21 -3.94 51.29
C VAL A 950 36.14 -4.65 52.65
N PHE A 951 35.04 -5.36 52.89
CA PHE A 951 34.81 -6.17 54.08
C PHE A 951 34.47 -7.60 53.66
N VAL A 952 35.24 -8.56 54.15
CA VAL A 952 35.09 -9.99 53.85
C VAL A 952 34.95 -10.75 55.16
N ASP A 953 33.81 -11.42 55.34
CA ASP A 953 33.46 -12.23 56.51
C ASP A 953 32.97 -13.62 56.06
N PRO A 954 33.89 -14.51 55.63
CA PRO A 954 33.52 -15.80 55.06
C PRO A 954 33.22 -16.83 56.15
N VAL A 955 32.26 -17.71 55.90
CA VAL A 955 32.05 -18.91 56.73
C VAL A 955 33.17 -19.91 56.43
N PRO A 956 33.97 -20.33 57.43
CA PRO A 956 35.15 -21.15 57.20
C PRO A 956 34.76 -22.56 56.73
N LEU A 957 35.06 -22.88 55.46
CA LEU A 957 34.77 -24.19 54.86
C LEU A 957 36.00 -24.88 54.23
N TYR A 958 37.06 -24.12 53.89
CA TYR A 958 38.28 -24.64 53.27
C TYR A 958 39.53 -24.32 54.10
N ASP A 959 40.43 -25.28 54.23
CA ASP A 959 41.70 -25.10 54.94
C ASP A 959 42.73 -24.26 54.17
N ARG A 960 42.60 -24.15 52.82
CA ARG A 960 43.55 -23.42 51.94
C ARG A 960 42.86 -22.79 50.71
N PRO A 961 42.15 -21.67 50.86
CA PRO A 961 41.55 -20.95 49.73
C PRO A 961 42.58 -20.17 48.88
N LEU A 962 42.29 -19.95 47.58
CA LEU A 962 43.01 -19.05 46.68
C LEU A 962 42.30 -17.69 46.62
N TRP A 963 42.40 -16.93 47.70
CA TRP A 963 41.73 -15.63 47.85
C TRP A 963 42.72 -14.48 47.75
N MET A 964 42.32 -13.43 47.03
CA MET A 964 43.14 -12.26 46.77
C MET A 964 42.28 -10.99 46.90
N VAL A 965 42.69 -10.09 47.80
CA VAL A 965 42.12 -8.75 47.95
C VAL A 965 43.28 -7.76 47.86
N VAL A 966 43.51 -7.19 46.68
CA VAL A 966 44.72 -6.39 46.37
C VAL A 966 44.37 -5.19 45.49
N ASP A 967 45.20 -4.15 45.51
CA ASP A 967 45.07 -2.99 44.60
C ASP A 967 43.69 -2.30 44.62
N ASN A 968 42.99 -2.32 45.76
CA ASN A 968 41.76 -1.56 45.97
C ASN A 968 42.09 -0.25 46.70
N ILE A 969 41.37 0.83 46.37
CA ILE A 969 41.56 2.15 46.97
C ILE A 969 40.30 2.53 47.73
N ALA A 970 40.46 3.00 48.97
CA ALA A 970 39.35 3.45 49.80
C ALA A 970 39.65 4.80 50.44
N SER A 971 38.72 5.76 50.36
CA SER A 971 38.78 6.95 51.20
C SER A 971 38.20 6.62 52.57
N VAL A 972 39.05 6.66 53.60
CA VAL A 972 38.71 6.32 54.99
C VAL A 972 38.95 7.53 55.89
N VAL A 973 38.13 7.69 56.93
CA VAL A 973 38.43 8.63 58.02
C VAL A 973 39.66 8.10 58.75
N THR A 974 40.66 8.96 59.02
CA THR A 974 42.00 8.55 59.53
C THR A 974 41.98 7.80 60.87
N THR A 975 40.86 7.79 61.59
CA THR A 975 40.63 7.04 62.84
C THR A 975 40.07 5.63 62.64
N ASP A 976 39.52 5.29 61.46
CA ASP A 976 38.77 4.05 61.18
C ASP A 976 39.37 3.23 60.03
N ALA A 977 40.64 3.46 59.68
CA ALA A 977 41.34 2.71 58.63
C ALA A 977 41.51 1.23 59.00
N ARG A 978 40.48 0.41 58.77
CA ARG A 978 40.52 -1.04 58.87
C ARG A 978 40.30 -1.67 57.50
N ILE A 979 41.37 -2.12 56.85
CA ILE A 979 41.28 -3.28 55.95
C ILE A 979 41.23 -4.50 56.86
N GLN A 980 40.04 -4.91 57.28
CA GLN A 980 39.89 -6.07 58.16
C GLN A 980 39.76 -7.34 57.32
N VAL A 981 40.87 -8.04 57.10
CA VAL A 981 40.86 -9.47 56.75
C VAL A 981 40.72 -10.22 58.08
N ALA A 982 39.50 -10.52 58.52
CA ALA A 982 39.30 -11.37 59.68
C ALA A 982 39.63 -12.83 59.31
N ASN A 983 40.59 -13.41 60.06
CA ASN A 983 41.13 -14.78 59.98
C ASN A 983 42.16 -15.07 58.88
N ASN A 984 43.33 -14.43 58.97
CA ASN A 984 44.58 -15.20 58.99
C ASN A 984 45.10 -15.18 60.45
N ARG A 985 44.72 -16.16 61.27
CA ARG A 985 45.64 -16.59 62.33
C ARG A 985 46.75 -17.40 61.63
N PRO A 986 48.02 -17.30 62.07
CA PRO A 986 49.03 -18.27 61.65
C PRO A 986 48.60 -19.70 62.00
#